data_AF-A0A2Z6SCY9-F1
#
_entry.id   AF-A0A2Z6SCY9-F1
#
_cell.length_a   1.000
_cell.length_b   1.000
_cell.length_c   1.000
_cell.angle_alpha   90.00
_cell.angle_beta   90.00
_cell.angle_gamma   90.00
#
_symmetry.space_group_name_H-M   'P 1'
#
loop_
_entity.id
_entity.type
_entity.pdbx_description
1 polymer ?
#
loop_
_entity_poly.entity_id
_entity_poly.type
_entity_poly.pdbx_seq_one_letter_code
_entity_poly.pdbx_strand_id
1 'polypeptide(L)'
;MSYSTKAKKKRLPKNDSIKDWDTETLVSFDGVYSQGMSSHQARSAELRQRVRKRLAELRGVDPNSIPYPRSNIDLTEYEKEIQYLEGKLLFCQANSAKQVHYPHSGILEHINLEEKSHQARSAELRQQVRNRLAELKNVDPSSIPYPRSNIKLTEYENEIQYLEENSHQARSAELRQQVRNRLAELKGVDPNSIPYPRSNIKLTEYENKILRLEIEERGCQERLQLEKLEKKLKELEDQEKNSFNNLKKYSIVDNRAYRFSDDNKEQNQNIIDNLGTVGSDNNKIKLSRRIPAKFDAIVDISYREDKEGKSAFWDHYTFQRITHYPTRVVGTTNDAKLLKDVIYDITYGLPISPTDSYNFKPTPPILKLYPYPSNDLHGLLLIPGSHSNISECPNYEVRKRNEEKLINDAWNRGRPVLGICDGALEIWKLFGGKEVKVHHHSWEMMPYLTKNGRVGHNVTMHGLRIHSSSMLADAMYGKTINKNSTFVTPPVTNSVHTTAMCSSIIPSNMKIVARSSQCDKKPINREPEDNVTEAVETCYGAPMLLIQWHPEAFNSDDRDGKYHQNILIYMAKAGDTYYWKQKMHLELKNEFRLENKFSRLSSFNILKSDIPSLEQKINEYDNKSDMPSYKQKINDKTDIPSLKQKISENDNKSDMLNLKQKLTNEGKKYQSTTEEQAEHQTSSQFSLNQAVNFVPVFSHVYSYYDTSKMNEIAKKNDAEKTKQINSTFRKAHSGKWDE
;
A
#
# COMPACT_ATOMS: atom_id res chain seq x y z
N MET A 1 -28.44 -74.08 2.38
CA MET A 1 -26.98 -74.25 2.54
C MET A 1 -26.46 -73.12 3.42
N SER A 2 -25.87 -73.50 4.54
CA SER A 2 -25.46 -72.69 5.69
C SER A 2 -23.94 -72.59 5.72
N TYR A 3 -23.38 -71.44 6.10
CA TYR A 3 -22.12 -71.16 6.84
C TYR A 3 -21.98 -69.62 6.82
N SER A 4 -22.21 -68.81 7.86
CA SER A 4 -21.68 -68.72 9.24
C SER A 4 -20.15 -68.64 9.33
N THR A 5 -19.62 -67.42 9.50
CA THR A 5 -18.35 -67.20 10.20
C THR A 5 -18.36 -65.87 10.98
N LYS A 6 -17.94 -65.99 12.23
CA LYS A 6 -17.96 -65.02 13.34
C LYS A 6 -16.81 -64.01 13.24
N ALA A 7 -17.07 -62.73 13.51
CA ALA A 7 -16.03 -61.76 13.84
C ALA A 7 -15.94 -61.57 15.36
N LYS A 8 -14.79 -61.93 15.95
CA LYS A 8 -14.47 -61.79 17.38
C LYS A 8 -14.14 -60.34 17.74
N LYS A 9 -14.82 -59.81 18.75
CA LYS A 9 -14.53 -58.56 19.45
C LYS A 9 -13.32 -58.78 20.38
N LYS A 10 -12.20 -58.07 20.19
CA LYS A 10 -11.02 -58.12 21.10
C LYS A 10 -10.84 -56.76 21.77
N ARG A 11 -10.83 -56.77 23.11
CA ARG A 11 -10.62 -55.62 24.00
C ARG A 11 -9.16 -55.12 23.92
N LEU A 12 -8.99 -53.80 23.94
CA LEU A 12 -7.71 -53.10 24.14
C LEU A 12 -7.40 -52.99 25.66
N PRO A 13 -6.13 -53.12 26.10
CA PRO A 13 -5.70 -52.62 27.38
C PRO A 13 -5.10 -51.20 27.28
N LYS A 14 -5.21 -50.47 28.39
CA LYS A 14 -4.68 -49.12 28.64
C LYS A 14 -3.19 -49.13 28.97
N ASN A 15 -2.55 -48.01 28.62
CA ASN A 15 -1.36 -47.36 29.19
C ASN A 15 -0.06 -48.16 29.36
N ASP A 16 1.03 -47.69 28.72
CA ASP A 16 2.11 -47.01 29.46
C ASP A 16 3.18 -46.36 28.56
N SER A 17 3.71 -45.25 29.11
CA SER A 17 5.03 -44.60 28.95
C SER A 17 5.66 -44.29 27.58
N ILE A 18 5.95 -42.99 27.46
CA ILE A 18 6.95 -42.32 26.63
C ILE A 18 8.32 -43.02 26.65
N LYS A 19 8.89 -43.26 25.47
CA LYS A 19 10.34 -43.15 25.15
C LYS A 19 10.57 -43.19 23.63
N ASP A 20 11.44 -42.28 23.18
CA ASP A 20 12.34 -42.27 22.02
C ASP A 20 11.89 -42.94 20.71
N TRP A 21 11.73 -42.13 19.66
CA TRP A 21 11.69 -42.59 18.27
C TRP A 21 12.76 -41.87 17.46
N ASP A 22 13.86 -42.59 17.23
CA ASP A 22 14.77 -42.36 16.11
C ASP A 22 14.15 -42.90 14.81
N THR A 23 14.42 -42.19 13.74
CA THR A 23 14.01 -42.41 12.35
C THR A 23 14.78 -43.55 11.70
N GLU A 24 14.12 -44.38 10.88
CA GLU A 24 14.54 -44.80 9.52
C GLU A 24 13.77 -46.04 9.03
N THR A 25 12.68 -45.85 8.27
CA THR A 25 12.28 -46.77 7.17
C THR A 25 11.24 -46.08 6.28
N LEU A 26 11.64 -45.61 5.09
CA LEU A 26 10.70 -45.19 4.04
C LEU A 26 10.63 -46.31 3.00
N VAL A 27 9.59 -47.11 3.11
CA VAL A 27 9.13 -48.02 2.05
C VAL A 27 8.30 -47.22 1.06
N SER A 28 8.62 -47.36 -0.22
CA SER A 28 7.88 -46.85 -1.37
C SER A 28 6.44 -47.38 -1.39
N PHE A 29 5.46 -46.47 -1.49
CA PHE A 29 4.07 -46.83 -1.76
C PHE A 29 3.46 -45.85 -2.77
N ASP A 30 3.32 -46.33 -4.00
CA ASP A 30 2.45 -45.75 -5.03
C ASP A 30 1.00 -46.16 -4.72
N GLY A 31 0.07 -45.20 -4.71
CA GLY A 31 -1.35 -45.53 -4.79
C GLY A 31 -2.34 -44.51 -4.20
N VAL A 32 -3.06 -43.86 -5.11
CA VAL A 32 -4.44 -43.36 -4.99
C VAL A 32 -4.71 -42.20 -4.01
N TYR A 33 -4.75 -40.99 -4.57
CA TYR A 33 -5.14 -39.76 -3.87
C TYR A 33 -6.62 -39.78 -3.44
N SER A 34 -6.84 -39.84 -2.12
CA SER A 34 -8.07 -39.31 -1.51
C SER A 34 -7.88 -37.83 -1.17
N GLN A 35 -8.76 -37.00 -1.71
CA GLN A 35 -8.86 -35.56 -1.46
C GLN A 35 -9.32 -35.33 -0.01
N GLY A 36 -8.44 -34.88 0.88
CA GLY A 36 -8.80 -34.63 2.28
C GLY A 36 -7.73 -33.87 3.05
N MET A 37 -7.96 -32.56 3.24
CA MET A 37 -7.29 -31.65 4.19
C MET A 37 -5.75 -31.73 4.27
N SER A 38 -5.04 -30.90 3.49
CA SER A 38 -3.59 -30.70 3.73
C SER A 38 -3.40 -30.05 5.09
N SER A 39 -2.91 -30.81 6.08
CA SER A 39 -2.54 -30.28 7.39
C SER A 39 -1.49 -29.17 7.22
N HIS A 40 -1.54 -28.16 8.08
CA HIS A 40 -0.56 -27.05 8.11
C HIS A 40 0.90 -27.56 8.13
N GLN A 41 1.12 -28.75 8.70
CA GLN A 41 2.41 -29.43 8.74
C GLN A 41 2.90 -29.86 7.35
N ALA A 42 2.02 -30.34 6.46
CA ALA A 42 2.40 -30.73 5.10
C ALA A 42 2.87 -29.51 4.27
N ARG A 43 2.19 -28.37 4.41
CA ARG A 43 2.58 -27.11 3.74
C ARG A 43 3.91 -26.58 4.29
N SER A 44 4.13 -26.67 5.61
CA SER A 44 5.41 -26.26 6.21
C SER A 44 6.56 -27.17 5.75
N ALA A 45 6.32 -28.48 5.62
CA ALA A 45 7.33 -29.41 5.14
C ALA A 45 7.70 -29.17 3.67
N GLU A 46 6.70 -28.89 2.82
CA GLU A 46 6.93 -28.56 1.41
C GLU A 46 7.75 -27.28 1.24
N LEU A 47 7.44 -26.23 2.01
CA LEU A 47 8.20 -24.98 2.00
C LEU A 47 9.67 -25.21 2.39
N ARG A 48 9.91 -25.99 3.46
CA ARG A 48 11.26 -26.33 3.94
C ARG A 48 12.06 -27.10 2.91
N GLN A 49 11.46 -28.08 2.23
CA GLN A 49 12.10 -28.79 1.12
C GLN A 49 12.44 -27.85 -0.04
N ARG A 50 11.54 -26.93 -0.38
CA ARG A 50 11.75 -25.97 -1.47
C ARG A 50 12.93 -25.04 -1.18
N VAL A 51 12.99 -24.47 0.02
CA VAL A 51 14.09 -23.61 0.47
C VAL A 51 15.42 -24.38 0.48
N ARG A 52 15.43 -25.59 1.04
CA ARG A 52 16.62 -26.48 1.05
C ARG A 52 17.13 -26.77 -0.37
N LYS A 53 16.24 -27.13 -1.29
CA LYS A 53 16.61 -27.40 -2.69
C LYS A 53 17.18 -26.16 -3.39
N ARG A 54 16.56 -24.99 -3.20
CA ARG A 54 17.03 -23.74 -3.80
C ARG A 54 18.41 -23.32 -3.30
N LEU A 55 18.65 -23.46 -2.00
CA LEU A 55 19.97 -23.17 -1.43
C LEU A 55 21.04 -24.12 -1.98
N ALA A 56 20.71 -25.39 -2.19
CA ALA A 56 21.61 -26.37 -2.80
C ALA A 56 21.94 -26.05 -4.26
N GLU A 57 20.96 -25.63 -5.05
CA GLU A 57 21.17 -25.14 -6.42
C GLU A 57 22.15 -23.95 -6.45
N LEU A 58 21.98 -22.98 -5.55
CA LEU A 58 22.83 -21.78 -5.49
C LEU A 58 24.24 -22.07 -4.99
N ARG A 59 24.41 -23.07 -4.12
CA ARG A 59 25.73 -23.53 -3.63
C ARG A 59 26.40 -24.54 -4.57
N GLY A 60 25.67 -25.10 -5.55
CA GLY A 60 26.19 -26.15 -6.44
C GLY A 60 26.41 -27.49 -5.73
N VAL A 61 25.59 -27.83 -4.75
CA VAL A 61 25.69 -29.07 -3.96
C VAL A 61 24.41 -29.92 -4.04
N ASP A 62 24.47 -31.18 -3.61
CA ASP A 62 23.28 -32.04 -3.55
C ASP A 62 22.26 -31.53 -2.49
N PRO A 63 20.95 -31.46 -2.77
CA PRO A 63 19.95 -31.02 -1.79
C PRO A 63 19.99 -31.79 -0.46
N ASN A 64 20.37 -33.07 -0.48
CA ASN A 64 20.45 -33.89 0.72
C ASN A 64 21.66 -33.56 1.60
N SER A 65 22.70 -32.90 1.06
CA SER A 65 23.87 -32.48 1.84
C SER A 65 23.62 -31.20 2.66
N ILE A 66 22.57 -30.44 2.34
CA ILE A 66 22.12 -29.32 3.20
C ILE A 66 21.24 -29.90 4.31
N PRO A 67 21.44 -29.59 5.60
CA PRO A 67 20.54 -30.05 6.65
C PRO A 67 19.09 -29.62 6.42
N TYR A 68 18.11 -30.46 6.79
CA TYR A 68 16.71 -30.07 6.69
C TYR A 68 16.40 -29.02 7.76
N PRO A 69 15.85 -27.83 7.43
CA PRO A 69 15.60 -26.79 8.42
C PRO A 69 14.48 -27.27 9.34
N ARG A 70 14.80 -27.56 10.61
CA ARG A 70 13.85 -28.13 11.58
C ARG A 70 13.07 -27.03 12.30
N SER A 71 13.63 -25.84 12.42
CA SER A 71 13.02 -24.68 13.07
C SER A 71 12.64 -23.58 12.07
N ASN A 72 11.75 -22.65 12.45
CA ASN A 72 11.47 -21.46 11.65
C ASN A 72 12.69 -20.51 11.57
N ILE A 73 13.59 -20.59 12.55
CA ILE A 73 14.83 -19.80 12.59
C ILE A 73 15.76 -20.28 11.47
N ASP A 74 16.01 -21.60 11.39
CA ASP A 74 16.83 -22.22 10.34
C ASP A 74 16.27 -21.91 8.94
N LEU A 75 14.93 -21.96 8.80
CA LEU A 75 14.26 -21.64 7.54
C LEU A 75 14.51 -20.19 7.12
N THR A 76 14.42 -19.25 8.08
CA THR A 76 14.66 -17.82 7.84
C THR A 76 16.14 -17.55 7.52
N GLU A 77 17.07 -18.26 8.16
CA GLU A 77 18.50 -18.16 7.86
C GLU A 77 18.81 -18.64 6.43
N TYR A 78 18.20 -19.76 6.00
CA TYR A 78 18.37 -20.26 4.64
C TYR A 78 17.78 -19.30 3.60
N GLU A 79 16.62 -18.70 3.87
CA GLU A 79 16.03 -17.69 2.99
C GLU A 79 16.91 -16.43 2.83
N LYS A 80 17.54 -15.96 3.93
CA LYS A 80 18.50 -14.85 3.88
C LYS A 80 19.74 -15.19 3.06
N GLU A 81 20.24 -16.41 3.19
CA GLU A 81 21.41 -16.86 2.43
C GLU A 81 21.08 -16.98 0.93
N ILE A 82 19.91 -17.51 0.58
CA ILE A 82 19.41 -17.56 -0.80
C ILE A 82 19.39 -16.14 -1.40
N GLN A 83 18.81 -15.16 -0.69
CA GLN A 83 18.77 -13.78 -1.16
C GLN A 83 20.18 -13.21 -1.41
N TYR A 84 21.13 -13.48 -0.51
CA TYR A 84 22.51 -13.04 -0.67
C TYR A 84 23.19 -13.66 -1.91
N LEU A 85 23.04 -14.98 -2.10
CA LEU A 85 23.63 -15.70 -3.23
C LEU A 85 23.01 -15.29 -4.57
N GLU A 86 21.70 -15.07 -4.63
CA GLU A 86 21.01 -14.57 -5.82
C GLU A 86 21.46 -13.14 -6.17
N GLY A 87 21.65 -12.28 -5.17
CA GLY A 87 22.22 -10.95 -5.35
C GLY A 87 23.63 -10.98 -5.93
N LYS A 88 24.48 -11.90 -5.45
CA LYS A 88 25.84 -12.11 -5.99
C LYS A 88 25.81 -12.61 -7.43
N LEU A 89 24.90 -13.53 -7.77
CA LEU A 89 24.73 -14.05 -9.12
C LEU A 89 24.31 -12.95 -10.12
N LEU A 90 23.35 -12.12 -9.73
CA LEU A 90 22.89 -10.96 -10.53
C LEU A 90 24.03 -9.97 -10.78
N PHE A 91 24.85 -9.70 -9.77
CA PHE A 91 26.04 -8.83 -9.91
C PHE A 91 27.05 -9.40 -10.92
N CYS A 92 27.32 -10.72 -10.87
CA CYS A 92 28.21 -11.38 -11.83
C CYS A 92 27.66 -11.38 -13.27
N GLN A 93 26.35 -11.59 -13.44
CA GLN A 93 25.69 -11.53 -14.75
C GLN A 93 25.71 -10.13 -15.35
N ALA A 94 25.48 -9.09 -14.54
CA ALA A 94 25.54 -7.70 -14.98
C ALA A 94 26.94 -7.27 -15.43
N ASN A 95 27.99 -7.81 -14.80
CA ASN A 95 29.38 -7.56 -15.21
C ASN A 95 29.78 -8.35 -16.46
N SER A 96 29.31 -9.59 -16.61
CA SER A 96 29.60 -10.43 -17.78
C SER A 96 28.91 -9.90 -19.05
N ALA A 97 27.69 -9.35 -18.92
CA ALA A 97 26.95 -8.77 -20.04
C ALA A 97 27.61 -7.51 -20.63
N LYS A 98 28.50 -6.83 -19.89
CA LYS A 98 29.28 -5.69 -20.40
C LYS A 98 30.47 -6.09 -21.26
N GLN A 99 30.89 -7.36 -21.26
CA GLN A 99 32.07 -7.84 -21.98
C GLN A 99 31.80 -8.38 -23.39
N VAL A 100 30.54 -8.52 -23.82
CA VAL A 100 30.19 -9.20 -25.08
C VAL A 100 29.59 -8.21 -26.10
N HIS A 101 30.38 -7.23 -26.56
CA HIS A 101 30.21 -6.64 -27.89
C HIS A 101 31.31 -5.63 -28.25
N TYR A 102 32.50 -6.08 -28.67
CA TYR A 102 33.39 -5.27 -29.52
C TYR A 102 34.18 -6.17 -30.49
N PRO A 103 34.33 -5.79 -31.78
CA PRO A 103 35.09 -6.55 -32.75
C PRO A 103 36.59 -6.43 -32.48
N HIS A 104 37.32 -7.50 -32.81
CA HIS A 104 38.77 -7.66 -32.66
C HIS A 104 39.57 -6.57 -33.40
N SER A 105 40.10 -5.59 -32.67
CA SER A 105 41.32 -4.86 -33.04
C SER A 105 42.02 -4.29 -31.80
N GLY A 106 43.27 -4.71 -31.53
CA GLY A 106 44.20 -3.98 -30.66
C GLY A 106 44.32 -4.44 -29.21
N ILE A 107 44.78 -5.67 -28.97
CA ILE A 107 45.03 -6.22 -27.61
C ILE A 107 46.05 -5.38 -26.79
N LEU A 108 46.93 -4.59 -27.44
CA LEU A 108 47.94 -3.79 -26.73
C LEU A 108 47.45 -2.39 -26.29
N GLU A 109 46.50 -1.78 -26.98
CA GLU A 109 45.93 -0.47 -26.58
C GLU A 109 44.87 -0.62 -25.48
N HIS A 110 44.17 -1.76 -25.45
CA HIS A 110 43.14 -2.05 -24.46
C HIS A 110 43.69 -2.22 -23.03
N ILE A 111 44.84 -2.87 -22.85
CA ILE A 111 45.47 -3.02 -21.52
C ILE A 111 45.82 -1.64 -20.94
N ASN A 112 46.30 -0.72 -21.79
CA ASN A 112 46.67 0.64 -21.38
C ASN A 112 45.43 1.51 -21.02
N LEU A 113 44.30 1.34 -21.70
CA LEU A 113 43.05 2.03 -21.40
C LEU A 113 42.38 1.49 -20.13
N GLU A 114 42.46 0.18 -19.90
CA GLU A 114 41.91 -0.49 -18.74
C GLU A 114 42.73 -0.16 -17.47
N GLU A 115 44.05 -0.16 -17.56
CA GLU A 115 44.94 0.31 -16.48
C GLU A 115 44.69 1.78 -16.10
N LYS A 116 44.51 2.66 -17.10
CA LYS A 116 44.15 4.08 -16.86
C LYS A 116 42.78 4.21 -16.19
N SER A 117 41.81 3.36 -16.55
CA SER A 117 40.48 3.33 -15.92
C SER A 117 40.55 2.84 -14.46
N HIS A 118 41.34 1.81 -14.18
CA HIS A 118 41.56 1.30 -12.83
C HIS A 118 42.29 2.29 -11.94
N GLN A 119 43.31 2.98 -12.46
CA GLN A 119 44.02 4.03 -11.73
C GLN A 119 43.11 5.22 -11.43
N ALA A 120 42.27 5.65 -12.38
CA ALA A 120 41.31 6.73 -12.16
C ALA A 120 40.28 6.38 -11.08
N ARG A 121 39.71 5.17 -11.11
CA ARG A 121 38.76 4.69 -10.08
C ARG A 121 39.40 4.56 -8.71
N SER A 122 40.65 4.08 -8.64
CA SER A 122 41.40 4.01 -7.38
C SER A 122 41.67 5.41 -6.82
N ALA A 123 42.00 6.38 -7.67
CA ALA A 123 42.26 7.75 -7.25
C ALA A 123 40.99 8.44 -6.71
N GLU A 124 39.84 8.19 -7.35
CA GLU A 124 38.53 8.69 -6.92
C GLU A 124 38.13 8.12 -5.55
N LEU A 125 38.23 6.80 -5.37
CA LEU A 125 37.93 6.14 -4.09
C LEU A 125 38.78 6.71 -2.95
N ARG A 126 40.09 6.88 -3.18
CA ARG A 126 41.03 7.47 -2.21
C ARG A 126 40.64 8.90 -1.84
N GLN A 127 40.17 9.69 -2.79
CA GLN A 127 39.73 11.05 -2.54
C GLN A 127 38.39 11.09 -1.77
N GLN A 128 37.47 10.17 -2.07
CA GLN A 128 36.21 10.05 -1.32
C GLN A 128 36.46 9.66 0.14
N VAL A 129 37.29 8.66 0.40
CA VAL A 129 37.67 8.24 1.76
C VAL A 129 38.34 9.40 2.51
N ARG A 130 39.27 10.12 1.87
CA ARG A 130 39.92 11.30 2.47
C ARG A 130 38.93 12.40 2.82
N ASN A 131 38.00 12.74 1.91
CA ASN A 131 36.99 13.77 2.14
C ASN A 131 36.06 13.37 3.29
N ARG A 132 35.64 12.10 3.34
CA ARG A 132 34.77 11.59 4.41
C ARG A 132 35.44 11.64 5.78
N LEU A 133 36.70 11.24 5.87
CA LEU A 133 37.46 11.32 7.11
C LEU A 133 37.63 12.77 7.58
N ALA A 134 37.84 13.71 6.65
CA ALA A 134 37.96 15.14 6.96
C ALA A 134 36.66 15.72 7.49
N GLU A 135 35.54 15.37 6.87
CA GLU A 135 34.20 15.72 7.34
C GLU A 135 33.95 15.22 8.77
N LEU A 136 34.26 13.95 9.06
CA LEU A 136 34.06 13.36 10.39
C LEU A 136 34.96 13.98 11.47
N LYS A 137 36.16 14.42 11.09
CA LYS A 137 37.09 15.14 11.98
C LYS A 137 36.83 16.65 12.06
N ASN A 138 35.90 17.17 11.26
CA ASN A 138 35.63 18.59 11.09
C ASN A 138 36.90 19.41 10.75
N VAL A 139 37.68 18.91 9.80
CA VAL A 139 38.90 19.57 9.28
C VAL A 139 38.85 19.69 7.76
N ASP A 140 39.67 20.57 7.19
CA ASP A 140 39.76 20.72 5.74
C ASP A 140 40.36 19.45 5.09
N PRO A 141 39.80 18.92 3.98
CA PRO A 141 40.35 17.73 3.32
C PRO A 141 41.83 17.81 2.95
N SER A 142 42.33 19.01 2.66
CA SER A 142 43.75 19.25 2.37
C SER A 142 44.67 18.92 3.54
N SER A 143 44.18 19.02 4.78
CA SER A 143 44.92 18.73 6.01
C SER A 143 45.11 17.24 6.28
N ILE A 144 44.29 16.38 5.67
CA ILE A 144 44.45 14.91 5.73
C ILE A 144 45.39 14.48 4.60
N PRO A 145 46.51 13.78 4.85
CA PRO A 145 47.38 13.29 3.79
C PRO A 145 46.66 12.37 2.80
N TYR A 146 46.92 12.51 1.50
CA TYR A 146 46.33 11.63 0.48
C TYR A 146 46.82 10.18 0.66
N PRO A 147 45.92 9.17 0.75
CA PRO A 147 46.34 7.80 1.03
C PRO A 147 46.98 7.18 -0.22
N ARG A 148 48.31 7.26 -0.34
CA ARG A 148 49.07 6.77 -1.51
C ARG A 148 49.21 5.25 -1.58
N SER A 149 49.01 4.54 -0.46
CA SER A 149 49.07 3.07 -0.38
C SER A 149 47.72 2.47 -0.01
N ASN A 150 47.50 1.19 -0.32
CA ASN A 150 46.28 0.48 0.12
C ASN A 150 46.21 0.37 1.64
N ILE A 151 47.35 0.18 2.30
CA ILE A 151 47.44 0.13 3.77
C ILE A 151 46.89 1.42 4.39
N LYS A 152 47.32 2.59 3.88
CA LYS A 152 46.84 3.89 4.37
C LYS A 152 45.36 4.13 4.07
N LEU A 153 44.87 3.61 2.95
CA LEU A 153 43.45 3.67 2.61
C LEU A 153 42.61 2.88 3.62
N THR A 154 43.01 1.65 3.93
CA THR A 154 42.35 0.79 4.92
C THR A 154 42.43 1.38 6.34
N GLU A 155 43.55 2.00 6.72
CA GLU A 155 43.63 2.74 7.99
C GLU A 155 42.59 3.85 8.07
N TYR A 156 42.38 4.60 7.00
CA TYR A 156 41.35 5.66 6.96
C TYR A 156 39.94 5.09 6.98
N GLU A 157 39.67 3.99 6.28
CA GLU A 157 38.38 3.29 6.31
C GLU A 157 38.05 2.81 7.72
N ASN A 158 39.01 2.20 8.42
CA ASN A 158 38.84 1.77 9.81
C ASN A 158 38.61 2.96 10.76
N GLU A 159 39.31 4.07 10.55
CA GLU A 159 39.12 5.29 11.36
C GLU A 159 37.75 5.94 11.10
N ILE A 160 37.31 6.00 9.85
CA ILE A 160 35.95 6.44 9.48
C ILE A 160 34.92 5.58 10.21
N GLN A 161 35.06 4.26 10.13
CA GLN A 161 34.14 3.33 10.78
C GLN A 161 34.08 3.58 12.29
N TYR A 162 35.23 3.72 12.96
CA TYR A 162 35.29 4.02 14.39
C TYR A 162 34.63 5.36 14.77
N LEU A 163 34.85 6.41 13.97
CA LEU A 163 34.24 7.72 14.20
C LEU A 163 32.72 7.71 13.97
N GLU A 164 32.26 6.99 12.96
CA GLU A 164 30.84 6.81 12.69
C GLU A 164 30.14 6.02 13.81
N GLU A 165 30.75 4.94 14.29
CA GLU A 165 30.24 4.15 15.42
C GLU A 165 30.10 5.00 16.70
N ASN A 166 31.11 5.83 17.01
CA ASN A 166 31.05 6.75 18.15
C ASN A 166 29.99 7.85 17.97
N SER A 167 29.85 8.39 16.75
CA SER A 167 28.80 9.37 16.42
C SER A 167 27.40 8.78 16.55
N HIS A 168 27.20 7.54 16.09
CA HIS A 168 25.95 6.81 16.26
C HIS A 168 25.62 6.56 17.73
N GLN A 169 26.62 6.26 18.56
CA GLN A 169 26.42 6.09 20.00
C GLN A 169 26.00 7.41 20.67
N ALA A 170 26.60 8.54 20.31
CA ALA A 170 26.22 9.86 20.80
C ALA A 170 24.79 10.25 20.38
N ARG A 171 24.44 10.09 19.10
CA ARG A 171 23.07 10.33 18.59
C ARG A 171 22.04 9.42 19.25
N SER A 172 22.39 8.15 19.47
CA SER A 172 21.53 7.22 20.21
C SER A 172 21.30 7.68 21.65
N ALA A 173 22.34 8.20 22.32
CA ALA A 173 22.23 8.69 23.68
C ALA A 173 21.33 9.94 23.78
N GLU A 174 21.44 10.85 22.80
CA GLU A 174 20.59 12.04 22.70
C GLU A 174 19.12 11.67 22.46
N LEU A 175 18.84 10.80 21.48
CA LEU A 175 17.49 10.30 21.21
C LEU A 175 16.86 9.66 22.45
N ARG A 176 17.62 8.82 23.16
CA ARG A 176 17.17 8.21 24.42
C ARG A 176 16.82 9.24 25.48
N GLN A 177 17.58 10.32 25.57
CA GLN A 177 17.30 11.40 26.52
C GLN A 177 16.06 12.20 26.10
N GLN A 178 15.88 12.49 24.80
CA GLN A 178 14.69 13.17 24.27
C GLN A 178 13.43 12.36 24.54
N VAL A 179 13.43 11.05 24.22
CA VAL A 179 12.31 10.14 24.50
C VAL A 179 12.01 10.08 26.00
N ARG A 180 13.04 10.01 26.86
CA ARG A 180 12.87 10.04 28.32
C ARG A 180 12.21 11.34 28.80
N ASN A 181 12.69 12.50 28.31
CA ASN A 181 12.14 13.81 28.67
C ASN A 181 10.67 13.94 28.24
N ARG A 182 10.35 13.55 27.00
CA ARG A 182 8.98 13.61 26.47
C ARG A 182 8.02 12.70 27.26
N LEU A 183 8.47 11.50 27.62
CA LEU A 183 7.66 10.60 28.44
C LEU A 183 7.42 11.15 29.85
N ALA A 184 8.38 11.88 30.41
CA ALA A 184 8.23 12.54 31.71
C ALA A 184 7.26 13.70 31.66
N GLU A 185 7.34 14.54 30.62
CA GLU A 185 6.41 15.62 30.34
C GLU A 185 4.96 15.10 30.26
N LEU A 186 4.70 14.07 29.44
CA LEU A 186 3.37 13.48 29.28
C LEU A 186 2.83 12.81 30.55
N LYS A 187 3.71 12.44 31.50
CA LYS A 187 3.34 11.88 32.79
C LYS A 187 3.24 12.92 33.91
N GLY A 188 3.67 14.16 33.67
CA GLY A 188 3.80 15.19 34.71
C GLY A 188 4.80 14.82 35.81
N VAL A 189 5.90 14.14 35.48
CA VAL A 189 6.96 13.76 36.44
C VAL A 189 8.32 14.31 36.03
N ASP A 190 9.27 14.41 36.98
CA ASP A 190 10.66 14.79 36.67
C ASP A 190 11.31 13.75 35.71
N PRO A 191 11.94 14.16 34.59
CA PRO A 191 12.71 13.27 33.72
C PRO A 191 13.67 12.33 34.45
N ASN A 192 14.28 12.80 35.54
CA ASN A 192 15.22 12.01 36.33
C ASN A 192 14.56 10.82 37.05
N SER A 193 13.26 10.89 37.32
CA SER A 193 12.48 9.80 37.91
C SER A 193 12.18 8.65 36.95
N ILE A 194 12.28 8.89 35.63
CA ILE A 194 12.13 7.84 34.61
C ILE A 194 13.49 7.17 34.39
N PRO A 195 13.65 5.85 34.47
CA PRO A 195 14.93 5.19 34.20
C PRO A 195 15.42 5.46 32.77
N TYR A 196 16.71 5.73 32.60
CA TYR A 196 17.31 5.92 31.28
C TYR A 196 17.21 4.64 30.44
N PRO A 197 16.69 4.69 29.19
CA PRO A 197 16.49 3.48 28.38
C PRO A 197 17.83 3.00 27.82
N ARG A 198 18.52 2.10 28.53
CA ARG A 198 19.85 1.59 28.13
C ARG A 198 19.87 0.63 26.95
N SER A 199 18.71 0.06 26.56
CA SER A 199 18.58 -0.87 25.44
C SER A 199 17.61 -0.35 24.38
N ASN A 200 17.75 -0.80 23.12
CA ASN A 200 16.81 -0.44 22.05
C ASN A 200 15.39 -0.90 22.38
N ILE A 201 15.24 -2.07 22.99
CA ILE A 201 13.94 -2.59 23.44
C ILE A 201 13.27 -1.61 24.41
N LYS A 202 14.02 -1.07 25.38
CA LYS A 202 13.47 -0.12 26.36
C LYS A 202 13.15 1.24 25.74
N LEU A 203 13.93 1.67 24.76
CA LEU A 203 13.65 2.88 23.98
C LEU A 203 12.32 2.75 23.23
N THR A 204 12.13 1.66 22.50
CA THR A 204 10.88 1.37 21.78
C THR A 204 9.68 1.21 22.72
N GLU A 205 9.88 0.65 23.92
CA GLU A 205 8.84 0.61 24.95
C GLU A 205 8.39 2.02 25.37
N TYR A 206 9.33 2.96 25.50
CA TYR A 206 9.03 4.36 25.85
C TYR A 206 8.34 5.09 24.70
N GLU A 207 8.81 4.92 23.46
CA GLU A 207 8.16 5.50 22.27
C GLU A 207 6.70 5.04 22.13
N ASN A 208 6.45 3.75 22.31
CA ASN A 208 5.08 3.20 22.30
C ASN A 208 4.22 3.76 23.44
N LYS A 209 4.83 4.05 24.60
CA LYS A 209 4.13 4.62 25.74
C LYS A 209 3.79 6.10 25.52
N ILE A 210 4.70 6.87 24.94
CA ILE A 210 4.46 8.25 24.48
C ILE A 210 3.28 8.26 23.52
N LEU A 211 3.32 7.42 22.48
CA LEU A 211 2.26 7.36 21.47
C LEU A 211 0.87 7.10 22.08
N ARG A 212 0.78 6.20 23.08
CA ARG A 212 -0.49 5.92 23.77
C ARG A 212 -0.99 7.14 24.56
N LEU A 213 -0.10 7.80 25.31
CA LEU A 213 -0.45 8.99 26.09
C LEU A 213 -0.88 10.15 25.21
N GLU A 214 -0.24 10.36 24.05
CA GLU A 214 -0.64 11.41 23.09
C GLU A 214 -2.00 11.14 22.44
N ILE A 215 -2.35 9.86 22.20
CA ILE A 215 -3.68 9.47 21.73
C ILE A 215 -4.74 9.75 22.81
N GLU A 216 -4.44 9.42 24.07
CA GLU A 216 -5.33 9.69 25.21
C GLU A 216 -5.55 11.20 25.42
N GLU A 217 -4.47 12.00 25.37
CA GLU A 217 -4.53 13.46 25.48
C GLU A 217 -5.37 14.08 24.37
N ARG A 218 -5.17 13.64 23.11
CA ARG A 218 -5.97 14.10 21.97
C ARG A 218 -7.45 13.74 22.15
N GLY A 219 -7.75 12.53 22.60
CA GLY A 219 -9.13 12.11 22.89
C GLY A 219 -9.80 12.97 23.97
N CYS A 220 -9.05 13.39 24.99
CA CYS A 220 -9.53 14.34 26.00
C CYS A 220 -9.80 15.73 25.40
N GLN A 221 -8.90 16.24 24.55
CA GLN A 221 -9.09 17.54 23.88
C GLN A 221 -10.32 17.52 22.95
N GLU A 222 -10.51 16.45 22.18
CA GLU A 222 -11.68 16.27 21.30
C GLU A 222 -12.99 16.24 22.09
N ARG A 223 -13.04 15.52 23.23
CA ARG A 223 -14.21 15.54 24.13
C ARG A 223 -14.51 16.93 24.65
N LEU A 224 -13.48 17.69 25.04
CA LEU A 224 -13.64 19.05 25.54
C LEU A 224 -14.11 20.03 24.46
N GLN A 225 -13.77 19.79 23.18
CA GLN A 225 -14.32 20.54 22.06
C GLN A 225 -15.78 20.15 21.76
N LEU A 226 -16.11 18.86 21.83
CA LEU A 226 -17.49 18.38 21.67
C LEU A 226 -18.41 18.95 22.75
N GLU A 227 -17.99 18.95 24.02
CA GLU A 227 -18.77 19.54 25.12
C GLU A 227 -19.01 21.04 24.91
N LYS A 228 -18.01 21.78 24.40
CA LYS A 228 -18.17 23.20 24.02
C LYS A 228 -19.17 23.39 22.87
N LEU A 229 -19.17 22.48 21.88
CA LEU A 229 -20.11 22.53 20.76
C LEU A 229 -21.53 22.18 21.20
N GLU A 230 -21.71 21.16 22.04
CA GLU A 230 -23.01 20.78 22.62
C GLU A 230 -23.60 21.94 23.43
N LYS A 231 -22.77 22.63 24.22
CA LYS A 231 -23.21 23.82 24.96
C LYS A 231 -23.68 24.94 24.03
N LYS A 232 -22.93 25.22 22.96
CA LYS A 232 -23.32 26.22 21.94
C LYS A 232 -24.59 25.83 21.18
N LEU A 233 -24.76 24.55 20.86
CA LEU A 233 -25.96 24.04 20.21
C LEU A 233 -27.18 24.29 21.10
N LYS A 234 -27.07 24.00 22.40
CA LYS A 234 -28.14 24.23 23.37
C LYS A 234 -28.48 25.72 23.52
N GLU A 235 -27.47 26.60 23.54
CA GLU A 235 -27.68 28.05 23.56
C GLU A 235 -28.43 28.55 22.30
N LEU A 236 -28.13 28.00 21.12
CA LEU A 236 -28.83 28.32 19.87
C LEU A 236 -30.27 27.80 19.86
N GLU A 237 -30.52 26.58 20.34
CA GLU A 237 -31.88 26.04 20.47
C GLU A 237 -32.75 26.91 21.40
N ASP A 238 -32.17 27.40 22.49
CA ASP A 238 -32.88 28.29 23.43
C ASP A 238 -33.14 29.67 22.79
N GLN A 239 -32.21 30.21 21.99
CA GLN A 239 -32.42 31.43 21.21
C GLN A 239 -33.52 31.28 20.16
N GLU A 240 -33.57 30.13 19.47
CA GLU A 240 -34.61 29.84 18.47
C GLU A 240 -35.99 29.74 19.12
N LYS A 241 -36.12 29.00 20.23
CA LYS A 241 -37.36 28.92 21.01
C LYS A 241 -37.83 30.29 21.49
N ASN A 242 -36.92 31.14 21.96
CA ASN A 242 -37.24 32.50 22.36
C ASN A 242 -37.69 33.37 21.18
N SER A 243 -37.05 33.22 20.02
CA SER A 243 -37.41 33.93 18.79
C SER A 243 -38.78 33.49 18.28
N PHE A 244 -39.07 32.19 18.33
CA PHE A 244 -40.37 31.63 17.98
C PHE A 244 -41.49 32.09 18.92
N ASN A 245 -41.22 32.15 20.24
CA ASN A 245 -42.18 32.68 21.22
C ASN A 245 -42.45 34.18 21.02
N ASN A 246 -41.42 34.95 20.67
CA ASN A 246 -41.58 36.36 20.31
C ASN A 246 -42.41 36.52 19.03
N LEU A 247 -42.15 35.72 17.98
CA LEU A 247 -42.96 35.72 16.75
C LEU A 247 -44.41 35.33 17.02
N LYS A 248 -44.66 34.35 17.90
CA LYS A 248 -46.02 33.94 18.30
C LYS A 248 -46.76 35.07 19.03
N LYS A 249 -46.05 35.86 19.84
CA LYS A 249 -46.58 37.05 20.52
C LYS A 249 -46.96 38.19 19.55
N TYR A 250 -46.35 38.23 18.37
CA TYR A 250 -46.64 39.21 17.31
C TYR A 250 -47.47 38.63 16.15
N SER A 251 -48.15 37.49 16.33
CA SER A 251 -49.08 36.97 15.33
C SER A 251 -50.35 37.83 15.24
N ILE A 252 -50.21 38.97 14.55
CA ILE A 252 -51.31 39.57 13.80
C ILE A 252 -51.74 38.50 12.79
N VAL A 253 -52.95 38.00 13.01
CA VAL A 253 -53.68 37.14 12.08
C VAL A 253 -53.81 37.92 10.78
N ASP A 254 -52.95 37.63 9.80
CA ASP A 254 -53.16 38.10 8.43
C ASP A 254 -53.29 36.88 7.50
N ASN A 255 -54.54 36.52 7.27
CA ASN A 255 -55.00 35.48 6.36
C ASN A 255 -54.75 35.91 4.90
N ARG A 256 -53.51 35.92 4.43
CA ARG A 256 -53.23 35.95 2.99
C ARG A 256 -52.37 34.77 2.57
N ALA A 257 -53.11 33.76 2.12
CA ALA A 257 -52.64 32.63 1.35
C ALA A 257 -51.76 33.07 0.17
N TYR A 258 -50.47 32.74 0.24
CA TYR A 258 -49.65 32.50 -0.94
C TYR A 258 -49.50 30.99 -1.09
N ARG A 259 -50.23 30.43 -2.06
CA ARG A 259 -50.02 29.05 -2.54
C ARG A 259 -48.72 29.03 -3.34
N PHE A 260 -47.65 28.52 -2.74
CA PHE A 260 -46.58 27.88 -3.51
C PHE A 260 -46.93 26.39 -3.63
N SER A 261 -46.94 25.85 -4.85
CA SER A 261 -47.24 24.42 -5.08
C SER A 261 -46.13 23.56 -4.46
N ASP A 262 -46.58 22.58 -3.69
CA ASP A 262 -45.76 21.72 -2.83
C ASP A 262 -45.54 20.38 -3.55
N ASP A 263 -45.06 20.42 -4.80
CA ASP A 263 -44.93 19.25 -5.68
C ASP A 263 -43.86 18.24 -5.18
N ASN A 264 -43.05 18.62 -4.18
CA ASN A 264 -42.08 17.74 -3.53
C ASN A 264 -42.67 16.87 -2.40
N LYS A 265 -43.88 17.16 -1.93
CA LYS A 265 -44.52 16.37 -0.86
C LYS A 265 -45.19 15.11 -1.41
N GLU A 266 -45.75 15.18 -2.62
CA GLU A 266 -46.41 14.04 -3.27
C GLU A 266 -45.44 12.94 -3.72
N GLN A 267 -44.20 13.28 -4.08
CA GLN A 267 -43.18 12.27 -4.40
C GLN A 267 -42.68 11.50 -3.17
N ASN A 268 -42.60 12.15 -2.01
CA ASN A 268 -42.15 11.48 -0.78
C ASN A 268 -43.26 10.63 -0.14
N GLN A 269 -44.52 11.03 -0.27
CA GLN A 269 -45.65 10.24 0.24
C GLN A 269 -45.83 8.94 -0.56
N ASN A 270 -45.64 8.98 -1.88
CA ASN A 270 -45.68 7.79 -2.75
C ASN A 270 -44.57 6.75 -2.46
N ILE A 271 -43.45 7.16 -1.85
CA ILE A 271 -42.39 6.23 -1.43
C ILE A 271 -42.76 5.51 -0.13
N ILE A 272 -43.52 6.17 0.76
CA ILE A 272 -43.93 5.63 2.05
C ILE A 272 -45.15 4.71 1.89
N ASP A 273 -46.10 5.06 1.01
CA ASP A 273 -47.33 4.27 0.82
C ASP A 273 -47.05 2.92 0.12
N ASN A 274 -45.95 2.81 -0.64
CA ASN A 274 -45.49 1.55 -1.23
C ASN A 274 -44.76 0.60 -0.24
N LEU A 275 -44.60 0.99 1.02
CA LEU A 275 -44.09 0.13 2.10
C LEU A 275 -45.20 -0.46 2.99
N GLY A 276 -46.46 -0.05 2.78
CA GLY A 276 -47.59 -0.34 3.66
C GLY A 276 -48.58 -1.39 3.14
N THR A 277 -48.17 -2.43 2.43
CA THR A 277 -49.06 -3.59 2.17
C THR A 277 -48.27 -4.87 1.92
N VAL A 278 -47.70 -5.46 2.98
CA VAL A 278 -47.24 -6.85 2.94
C VAL A 278 -48.21 -7.67 3.76
N GLY A 279 -49.02 -8.46 3.05
CA GLY A 279 -49.93 -9.43 3.63
C GLY A 279 -49.19 -10.43 4.50
N SER A 280 -49.80 -10.72 5.65
CA SER A 280 -49.35 -11.70 6.63
C SER A 280 -49.53 -13.11 6.08
N ASP A 281 -48.53 -13.62 5.35
CA ASP A 281 -48.37 -15.05 5.12
C ASP A 281 -47.03 -15.53 5.68
N ASN A 282 -47.15 -16.44 6.66
CA ASN A 282 -46.06 -17.14 7.31
C ASN A 282 -45.26 -17.96 6.30
N ASN A 283 -44.18 -17.42 5.74
CA ASN A 283 -43.07 -18.21 5.21
C ASN A 283 -41.80 -17.38 4.98
N LYS A 284 -40.72 -17.79 5.65
CA LYS A 284 -39.30 -17.45 5.39
C LYS A 284 -39.08 -16.03 4.83
N ILE A 285 -38.89 -15.07 5.74
CA ILE A 285 -38.37 -13.73 5.40
C ILE A 285 -36.97 -13.90 4.80
N LYS A 286 -36.89 -14.07 3.49
CA LYS A 286 -35.69 -13.82 2.70
C LYS A 286 -35.48 -12.32 2.77
N LEU A 287 -34.69 -11.88 3.75
CA LEU A 287 -34.16 -10.52 3.80
C LEU A 287 -33.27 -10.33 2.57
N SER A 288 -33.88 -9.97 1.43
CA SER A 288 -33.15 -9.46 0.29
C SER A 288 -32.59 -8.11 0.71
N ARG A 289 -31.37 -8.12 1.28
CA ARG A 289 -30.57 -6.91 1.46
C ARG A 289 -30.52 -6.22 0.10
N ARG A 290 -31.26 -5.12 -0.06
CA ARG A 290 -31.04 -4.18 -1.16
C ARG A 290 -29.57 -3.78 -1.06
N ILE A 291 -28.76 -4.25 -2.00
CA ILE A 291 -27.37 -3.82 -2.10
C ILE A 291 -27.45 -2.31 -2.40
N PRO A 292 -26.94 -1.44 -1.51
CA PRO A 292 -26.94 0.00 -1.77
C PRO A 292 -26.22 0.26 -3.10
N ALA A 293 -26.66 1.29 -3.83
CA ALA A 293 -26.02 1.69 -5.08
C ALA A 293 -24.50 1.75 -4.88
N LYS A 294 -23.77 1.09 -5.77
CA LYS A 294 -22.32 0.95 -5.69
C LYS A 294 -21.71 2.35 -5.84
N PHE A 295 -21.23 2.93 -4.75
CA PHE A 295 -20.47 4.16 -4.80
C PHE A 295 -19.11 3.87 -5.42
N ASP A 296 -18.76 4.61 -6.47
CA ASP A 296 -17.44 4.55 -7.08
C ASP A 296 -16.38 5.05 -6.09
N ALA A 297 -15.19 4.45 -6.13
CA ALA A 297 -14.11 4.85 -5.24
C ALA A 297 -13.64 6.28 -5.55
N ILE A 298 -13.23 7.01 -4.51
CA ILE A 298 -12.68 8.36 -4.70
C ILE A 298 -11.26 8.27 -5.26
N VAL A 299 -10.98 9.08 -6.28
CA VAL A 299 -9.64 9.25 -6.86
C VAL A 299 -8.96 10.46 -6.20
N ASP A 300 -7.81 10.22 -5.57
CA ASP A 300 -6.99 11.32 -5.06
C ASP A 300 -6.07 11.79 -6.18
N ILE A 301 -6.02 13.11 -6.38
CA ILE A 301 -5.12 13.75 -7.34
C ILE A 301 -4.20 14.67 -6.54
N SER A 302 -2.88 14.52 -6.70
CA SER A 302 -1.95 15.43 -6.03
C SER A 302 -2.11 16.85 -6.57
N TYR A 303 -2.08 17.81 -5.66
CA TYR A 303 -2.28 19.20 -6.00
C TYR A 303 -1.08 19.75 -6.77
N ARG A 304 -1.36 20.22 -7.98
CA ARG A 304 -0.42 21.03 -8.73
C ARG A 304 -0.57 22.48 -8.30
N GLU A 305 0.38 22.96 -7.50
CA GLU A 305 0.46 24.38 -7.13
C GLU A 305 0.75 25.22 -8.38
N ASP A 306 -0.28 25.83 -8.96
CA ASP A 306 -0.12 27.02 -9.76
C ASP A 306 -0.69 28.23 -9.01
N LYS A 307 -0.17 29.42 -9.33
CA LYS A 307 -0.55 30.67 -8.66
C LYS A 307 -2.07 30.92 -8.69
N GLU A 308 -2.76 30.31 -9.66
CA GLU A 308 -4.16 30.59 -9.99
C GLU A 308 -5.10 29.38 -9.85
N GLY A 309 -4.64 28.22 -9.40
CA GLY A 309 -5.45 26.99 -9.24
C GLY A 309 -5.94 26.33 -10.55
N LYS A 310 -5.58 26.86 -11.72
CA LYS A 310 -6.08 26.43 -13.05
C LYS A 310 -5.66 25.00 -13.41
N SER A 311 -4.45 24.62 -13.04
CA SER A 311 -3.86 23.32 -13.37
C SER A 311 -4.47 22.21 -12.54
N ALA A 312 -4.70 22.48 -11.25
CA ALA A 312 -5.46 21.57 -10.41
C ALA A 312 -6.91 21.43 -10.91
N PHE A 313 -7.56 22.53 -11.34
CA PHE A 313 -8.87 22.42 -11.99
C PHE A 313 -8.83 21.55 -13.25
N TRP A 314 -7.83 21.76 -14.13
CA TRP A 314 -7.62 20.95 -15.34
C TRP A 314 -7.53 19.46 -15.03
N ASP A 315 -6.68 19.07 -14.09
CA ASP A 315 -6.41 17.66 -13.74
C ASP A 315 -7.69 16.98 -13.24
N HIS A 316 -8.43 17.66 -12.37
CA HIS A 316 -9.69 17.15 -11.83
C HIS A 316 -10.79 17.08 -12.90
N TYR A 317 -11.01 18.17 -13.64
CA TYR A 317 -12.07 18.28 -14.62
C TYR A 317 -11.91 17.26 -15.75
N THR A 318 -10.71 17.16 -16.33
CA THR A 318 -10.44 16.23 -17.44
C THR A 318 -10.58 14.77 -17.00
N PHE A 319 -10.07 14.41 -15.82
CA PHE A 319 -10.21 13.07 -15.28
C PHE A 319 -11.67 12.72 -14.99
N GLN A 320 -12.43 13.61 -14.34
CA GLN A 320 -13.85 13.40 -14.05
C GLN A 320 -14.70 13.29 -15.30
N ARG A 321 -14.45 14.15 -16.30
CA ARG A 321 -15.16 14.13 -17.59
C ARG A 321 -15.00 12.77 -18.29
N ILE A 322 -13.80 12.19 -18.22
CA ILE A 322 -13.48 10.92 -18.90
C ILE A 322 -13.98 9.71 -18.12
N THR A 323 -13.80 9.71 -16.79
CA THR A 323 -14.02 8.51 -15.97
C THR A 323 -15.38 8.50 -15.28
N HIS A 324 -15.96 9.67 -15.02
CA HIS A 324 -17.11 9.87 -14.12
C HIS A 324 -16.86 9.48 -12.66
N TYR A 325 -15.59 9.38 -12.22
CA TYR A 325 -15.26 9.11 -10.83
C TYR A 325 -15.17 10.41 -10.01
N PRO A 326 -15.61 10.44 -8.76
CA PRO A 326 -15.37 11.56 -7.87
C PRO A 326 -13.88 11.72 -7.59
N THR A 327 -13.39 12.96 -7.53
CA THR A 327 -11.99 13.27 -7.29
C THR A 327 -11.83 14.12 -6.04
N ARG A 328 -10.67 14.00 -5.39
CA ARG A 328 -10.27 14.77 -4.20
C ARG A 328 -8.84 15.27 -4.35
N VAL A 329 -8.61 16.53 -4.01
CA VAL A 329 -7.27 17.11 -3.98
C VAL A 329 -6.50 16.59 -2.77
N VAL A 330 -5.24 16.21 -2.94
CA VAL A 330 -4.34 15.82 -1.84
C VAL A 330 -2.98 16.51 -1.93
N GLY A 331 -2.26 16.61 -0.80
CA GLY A 331 -0.87 17.09 -0.79
C GLY A 331 -0.68 18.61 -0.71
N THR A 332 -1.69 19.38 -0.32
CA THR A 332 -1.60 20.84 -0.13
C THR A 332 -1.25 21.20 1.32
N THR A 333 -0.38 22.18 1.55
CA THR A 333 -0.11 22.69 2.92
C THR A 333 -0.92 23.94 3.29
N ASN A 334 -1.46 24.68 2.32
CA ASN A 334 -2.01 26.02 2.52
C ASN A 334 -3.48 26.17 2.10
N ASP A 335 -4.30 25.15 2.37
CA ASP A 335 -5.72 25.05 2.02
C ASP A 335 -6.01 25.27 0.51
N ALA A 336 -6.75 24.36 -0.10
CA ALA A 336 -7.35 24.50 -1.43
C ALA A 336 -8.40 25.65 -1.53
N LYS A 337 -8.18 26.76 -0.81
CA LYS A 337 -8.95 28.00 -0.87
C LYS A 337 -8.98 28.53 -2.30
N LEU A 338 -7.84 28.52 -2.98
CA LEU A 338 -7.72 28.85 -4.41
C LEU A 338 -8.55 27.93 -5.32
N LEU A 339 -8.55 26.62 -5.05
CA LEU A 339 -9.34 25.69 -5.86
C LEU A 339 -10.84 25.88 -5.65
N LYS A 340 -11.28 26.18 -4.42
CA LYS A 340 -12.69 26.54 -4.17
C LYS A 340 -13.05 27.77 -4.99
N ASP A 341 -12.23 28.80 -4.93
CA ASP A 341 -12.48 30.01 -5.70
C ASP A 341 -12.52 29.67 -7.19
N VAL A 342 -11.56 28.94 -7.75
CA VAL A 342 -11.55 28.55 -9.18
C VAL A 342 -12.71 27.64 -9.60
N ILE A 343 -13.14 26.71 -8.74
CA ILE A 343 -14.25 25.78 -9.02
C ILE A 343 -15.61 26.48 -8.93
N TYR A 344 -15.76 27.43 -8.00
CA TYR A 344 -17.02 28.13 -7.75
C TYR A 344 -17.10 29.49 -8.44
N ASP A 345 -15.99 30.04 -8.90
CA ASP A 345 -15.94 31.31 -9.61
C ASP A 345 -16.40 31.07 -11.05
N ILE A 346 -17.61 31.55 -11.31
CA ILE A 346 -18.40 31.44 -12.54
C ILE A 346 -17.63 31.94 -13.78
N THR A 347 -16.52 32.66 -13.55
CA THR A 347 -15.68 33.34 -14.54
C THR A 347 -15.12 32.43 -15.63
N TYR A 348 -14.93 31.13 -15.38
CA TYR A 348 -14.53 30.19 -16.43
C TYR A 348 -15.67 29.74 -17.34
N GLY A 349 -16.94 29.93 -16.93
CA GLY A 349 -18.12 29.61 -17.74
C GLY A 349 -18.24 28.15 -18.17
N LEU A 350 -17.38 27.26 -17.65
CA LEU A 350 -17.41 25.85 -17.97
C LEU A 350 -18.56 25.20 -17.20
N PRO A 351 -19.55 24.63 -17.88
CA PRO A 351 -20.64 23.96 -17.19
C PRO A 351 -20.07 22.74 -16.45
N ILE A 352 -19.94 22.83 -15.13
CA ILE A 352 -19.73 21.66 -14.25
C ILE A 352 -21.08 20.88 -14.11
N SER A 353 -22.13 21.26 -14.85
CA SER A 353 -23.48 20.69 -14.78
C SER A 353 -24.15 20.62 -16.16
N PRO A 354 -25.09 19.71 -16.44
CA PRO A 354 -25.07 18.25 -16.29
C PRO A 354 -25.17 17.53 -17.66
N THR A 355 -25.08 18.28 -18.75
CA THR A 355 -25.27 17.75 -20.11
C THR A 355 -24.13 18.24 -20.99
N ASP A 356 -23.02 17.49 -20.97
CA ASP A 356 -22.23 17.42 -22.19
C ASP A 356 -23.21 16.93 -23.27
N SER A 357 -23.39 17.68 -24.37
CA SER A 357 -24.32 17.30 -25.45
C SER A 357 -24.04 15.90 -26.00
N TYR A 358 -22.85 15.35 -25.70
CA TYR A 358 -22.41 14.01 -26.09
C TYR A 358 -22.42 12.98 -24.93
N ASN A 359 -22.62 13.38 -23.67
CA ASN A 359 -22.61 12.49 -22.51
C ASN A 359 -23.63 12.95 -21.44
N PHE A 360 -24.76 12.23 -21.36
CA PHE A 360 -25.91 12.53 -20.47
C PHE A 360 -25.67 12.34 -18.95
N LYS A 361 -24.41 12.14 -18.51
CA LYS A 361 -24.11 11.91 -17.09
C LYS A 361 -23.51 13.17 -16.47
N PRO A 362 -24.07 13.67 -15.34
CA PRO A 362 -23.50 14.81 -14.64
C PRO A 362 -22.08 14.49 -14.18
N THR A 363 -21.18 15.47 -14.32
CA THR A 363 -19.82 15.38 -13.78
C THR A 363 -19.90 15.25 -12.26
N PRO A 364 -19.24 14.26 -11.64
CA PRO A 364 -19.25 14.11 -10.19
C PRO A 364 -18.59 15.31 -9.49
N PRO A 365 -18.93 15.60 -8.22
CA PRO A 365 -18.36 16.73 -7.50
C PRO A 365 -16.87 16.53 -7.24
N ILE A 366 -16.11 17.62 -7.26
CA ILE A 366 -14.77 17.67 -6.66
C ILE A 366 -14.96 17.76 -5.14
N LEU A 367 -14.56 16.72 -4.42
CA LEU A 367 -14.78 16.62 -2.98
C LEU A 367 -13.82 17.55 -2.23
N LYS A 368 -14.35 18.27 -1.24
CA LYS A 368 -13.58 19.21 -0.41
C LYS A 368 -12.44 18.49 0.33
N LEU A 369 -11.35 19.23 0.53
CA LEU A 369 -10.28 18.86 1.48
C LEU A 369 -10.89 18.62 2.85
N TYR A 370 -10.88 17.37 3.30
CA TYR A 370 -10.94 17.04 4.72
C TYR A 370 -9.60 16.40 5.08
N PRO A 371 -9.04 16.72 6.27
CA PRO A 371 -7.83 16.07 6.74
C PRO A 371 -8.03 14.55 6.74
N TYR A 372 -7.01 13.82 6.29
CA TYR A 372 -6.99 12.36 6.19
C TYR A 372 -7.51 11.70 7.48
N PRO A 373 -8.71 11.08 7.47
CA PRO A 373 -9.00 10.03 8.44
C PRO A 373 -8.03 8.89 8.16
N SER A 374 -7.44 8.29 9.20
CA SER A 374 -6.58 7.10 9.06
C SER A 374 -7.29 5.91 8.39
N ASN A 375 -8.63 5.94 8.34
CA ASN A 375 -9.48 4.92 7.75
C ASN A 375 -10.02 5.28 6.36
N ASP A 376 -9.51 6.34 5.71
CA ASP A 376 -9.99 6.71 4.38
C ASP A 376 -9.57 5.67 3.35
N LEU A 377 -10.55 4.90 2.89
CA LEU A 377 -10.38 3.91 1.83
C LEU A 377 -10.58 4.63 0.51
N HIS A 378 -9.48 5.10 -0.09
CA HIS A 378 -9.50 5.79 -1.38
C HIS A 378 -8.92 4.90 -2.46
N GLY A 379 -9.47 4.98 -3.67
CA GLY A 379 -9.22 4.00 -4.73
C GLY A 379 -7.88 4.17 -5.41
N LEU A 380 -7.74 5.23 -6.21
CA LEU A 380 -6.58 5.50 -7.07
C LEU A 380 -5.86 6.76 -6.58
N LEU A 381 -4.53 6.77 -6.60
CA LEU A 381 -3.71 7.99 -6.49
C LEU A 381 -3.21 8.39 -7.88
N LEU A 382 -3.46 9.63 -8.29
CA LEU A 382 -2.98 10.21 -9.53
C LEU A 382 -1.98 11.33 -9.22
N ILE A 383 -0.78 11.22 -9.79
CA ILE A 383 0.28 12.23 -9.70
C ILE A 383 0.41 12.86 -11.09
N PRO A 384 -0.10 14.07 -11.30
CA PRO A 384 -0.12 14.68 -12.60
C PRO A 384 1.20 15.39 -12.90
N GLY A 385 1.35 15.91 -14.13
CA GLY A 385 2.57 16.60 -14.56
C GLY A 385 2.88 17.88 -13.77
N SER A 386 4.00 18.52 -14.07
CA SER A 386 4.36 19.85 -13.55
C SER A 386 4.43 20.85 -14.69
N HIS A 387 4.42 22.14 -14.35
CA HIS A 387 4.77 23.18 -15.30
C HIS A 387 6.25 23.08 -15.65
N SER A 388 6.58 23.35 -16.91
CA SER A 388 7.95 23.31 -17.42
C SER A 388 8.87 24.33 -16.73
N ASN A 389 8.32 25.44 -16.22
CA ASN A 389 9.08 26.42 -15.46
C ASN A 389 8.96 26.20 -13.95
N ILE A 390 9.76 25.25 -13.43
CA ILE A 390 9.85 24.96 -11.98
C ILE A 390 10.11 26.24 -11.16
N SER A 391 10.86 27.21 -11.72
CA SER A 391 11.17 28.46 -11.02
C SER A 391 9.96 29.38 -10.81
N GLU A 392 8.90 29.20 -11.59
CA GLU A 392 7.65 29.96 -11.47
C GLU A 392 6.63 29.29 -10.54
N CYS A 393 6.89 28.04 -10.12
CA CYS A 393 6.03 27.25 -9.27
C CYS A 393 6.39 27.53 -7.80
N PRO A 394 5.66 28.41 -7.09
CA PRO A 394 5.89 28.60 -5.66
C PRO A 394 5.77 27.24 -4.96
N ASN A 395 6.69 26.97 -4.02
CA ASN A 395 6.71 25.76 -3.22
C ASN A 395 6.86 24.42 -3.97
N TYR A 396 7.49 24.39 -5.15
CA TYR A 396 7.78 23.14 -5.88
C TYR A 396 8.41 22.05 -4.98
N GLU A 397 9.37 22.42 -4.12
CA GLU A 397 10.01 21.51 -3.17
C GLU A 397 9.05 20.95 -2.10
N VAL A 398 8.03 21.73 -1.72
CA VAL A 398 6.98 21.28 -0.79
C VAL A 398 6.07 20.29 -1.49
N ARG A 399 5.66 20.61 -2.73
CA ARG A 399 4.88 19.69 -3.57
C ARG A 399 5.61 18.35 -3.72
N LYS A 400 6.89 18.37 -4.12
CA LYS A 400 7.70 17.17 -4.31
C LYS A 400 7.77 16.31 -3.05
N ARG A 401 8.04 16.93 -1.89
CA ARG A 401 8.02 16.24 -0.58
C ARG A 401 6.65 15.65 -0.23
N ASN A 402 5.56 16.31 -0.61
CA ASN A 402 4.21 15.82 -0.37
C ASN A 402 3.83 14.67 -1.31
N GLU A 403 4.16 14.78 -2.59
CA GLU A 403 3.98 13.71 -3.57
C GLU A 403 4.78 12.47 -3.18
N GLU A 404 6.04 12.63 -2.76
CA GLU A 404 6.86 11.53 -2.24
C GLU A 404 6.17 10.82 -1.06
N LYS A 405 5.61 11.56 -0.10
CA LYS A 405 4.85 10.99 1.02
C LYS A 405 3.61 10.24 0.54
N LEU A 406 2.86 10.80 -0.41
CA LEU A 406 1.67 10.18 -0.98
C LEU A 406 2.00 8.89 -1.74
N ILE A 407 3.08 8.91 -2.54
CA ILE A 407 3.54 7.75 -3.31
C ILE A 407 4.01 6.65 -2.35
N ASN A 408 4.77 6.99 -1.31
CA ASN A 408 5.22 6.04 -0.30
C ASN A 408 4.04 5.43 0.48
N ASP A 409 3.04 6.23 0.87
CA ASP A 409 1.81 5.72 1.50
C ASP A 409 1.04 4.78 0.56
N ALA A 410 0.85 5.18 -0.70
CA ALA A 410 0.17 4.36 -1.70
C ALA A 410 0.89 3.03 -1.94
N TRP A 411 2.22 3.07 -2.10
CA TRP A 411 3.07 1.89 -2.25
C TRP A 411 2.91 0.94 -1.06
N ASN A 412 3.06 1.45 0.16
CA ASN A 412 2.97 0.65 1.38
C ASN A 412 1.61 0.00 1.59
N ARG A 413 0.53 0.65 1.16
CA ARG A 413 -0.84 0.10 1.26
C ARG A 413 -1.22 -0.82 0.11
N GLY A 414 -0.42 -0.86 -0.95
CA GLY A 414 -0.76 -1.57 -2.17
C GLY A 414 -1.82 -0.84 -3.02
N ARG A 415 -1.92 0.49 -2.90
CA ARG A 415 -2.88 1.34 -3.62
C ARG A 415 -2.41 1.58 -5.06
N PRO A 416 -3.29 1.47 -6.06
CA PRO A 416 -2.98 1.82 -7.44
C PRO A 416 -2.47 3.27 -7.58
N VAL A 417 -1.46 3.46 -8.45
CA VAL A 417 -0.89 4.79 -8.75
C VAL A 417 -0.81 5.03 -10.25
N LEU A 418 -1.23 6.19 -10.71
CA LEU A 418 -1.03 6.66 -12.08
C LEU A 418 -0.16 7.93 -12.06
N GLY A 419 1.02 7.87 -12.68
CA GLY A 419 1.87 9.04 -12.92
C GLY A 419 1.73 9.53 -14.36
N ILE A 420 1.60 10.84 -14.55
CA ILE A 420 1.47 11.47 -15.88
C ILE A 420 2.57 12.53 -16.06
N CYS A 421 3.29 12.48 -17.18
CA CYS A 421 4.34 13.41 -17.58
C CYS A 421 5.38 13.58 -16.47
N ASP A 422 5.61 14.80 -15.95
CA ASP A 422 6.55 15.03 -14.85
C ASP A 422 6.22 14.20 -13.60
N GLY A 423 4.94 13.92 -13.33
CA GLY A 423 4.53 13.04 -12.24
C GLY A 423 5.00 11.59 -12.43
N ALA A 424 5.07 11.12 -13.68
CA ALA A 424 5.66 9.83 -14.02
C ALA A 424 7.19 9.83 -13.79
N LEU A 425 7.88 10.89 -14.23
CA LEU A 425 9.32 11.09 -14.01
C LEU A 425 9.69 11.16 -12.53
N GLU A 426 8.92 11.85 -11.70
CA GLU A 426 9.22 11.98 -10.27
C GLU A 426 9.01 10.65 -9.54
N ILE A 427 7.97 9.89 -9.87
CA ILE A 427 7.83 8.52 -9.36
C ILE A 427 9.01 7.66 -9.83
N TRP A 428 9.39 7.73 -11.11
CA TRP A 428 10.53 6.98 -11.65
C TRP A 428 11.83 7.26 -10.89
N LYS A 429 12.13 8.54 -10.63
CA LYS A 429 13.30 8.96 -9.84
C LYS A 429 13.24 8.44 -8.40
N LEU A 430 12.06 8.47 -7.77
CA LEU A 430 11.87 7.98 -6.40
C LEU A 430 12.25 6.50 -6.27
N PHE A 431 12.03 5.69 -7.32
CA PHE A 431 12.43 4.27 -7.37
C PHE A 431 13.87 4.05 -7.88
N GLY A 432 14.68 5.11 -7.95
CA GLY A 432 16.09 5.03 -8.36
C GLY A 432 16.33 5.06 -9.87
N GLY A 433 15.30 5.34 -10.66
CA GLY A 433 15.43 5.56 -12.10
C GLY A 433 16.14 6.87 -12.41
N LYS A 434 16.77 6.96 -13.58
CA LYS A 434 17.36 8.21 -14.09
C LYS A 434 16.53 8.80 -15.21
N GLU A 435 16.55 10.12 -15.36
CA GLU A 435 16.00 10.79 -16.53
C GLU A 435 17.07 10.97 -17.62
N VAL A 436 16.63 11.23 -18.84
CA VAL A 436 17.47 11.60 -19.98
C VAL A 436 16.81 12.76 -20.71
N LYS A 437 17.61 13.71 -21.22
CA LYS A 437 17.09 14.79 -22.07
C LYS A 437 16.67 14.23 -23.42
N VAL A 438 15.58 14.75 -23.95
CA VAL A 438 15.05 14.35 -25.26
C VAL A 438 14.74 15.58 -26.11
N HIS A 439 14.99 15.48 -27.40
CA HIS A 439 14.82 16.54 -28.38
C HIS A 439 13.54 16.33 -29.20
N HIS A 440 12.88 17.45 -29.53
CA HIS A 440 11.64 17.48 -30.32
C HIS A 440 10.45 16.70 -29.74
N HIS A 441 10.51 16.29 -28.47
CA HIS A 441 9.41 15.69 -27.72
C HIS A 441 8.48 16.71 -27.06
N SER A 442 8.78 18.00 -27.12
CA SER A 442 7.93 19.03 -26.52
C SER A 442 7.28 19.90 -27.59
N TRP A 443 5.95 19.96 -27.61
CA TRP A 443 5.23 20.99 -28.35
C TRP A 443 5.25 22.33 -27.59
N GLU A 444 5.20 23.45 -28.33
CA GLU A 444 5.38 24.80 -27.77
C GLU A 444 4.28 25.21 -26.80
N MET A 445 3.08 24.65 -26.92
CA MET A 445 1.93 25.02 -26.10
C MET A 445 1.27 23.80 -25.45
N MET A 446 0.97 23.92 -24.16
CA MET A 446 0.19 22.93 -23.42
C MET A 446 -1.26 22.85 -23.96
N PRO A 447 -1.89 21.67 -23.95
CA PRO A 447 -3.33 21.56 -24.17
C PRO A 447 -4.11 22.45 -23.20
N TYR A 448 -5.24 23.01 -23.66
CA TYR A 448 -6.06 23.92 -22.86
C TYR A 448 -7.56 23.62 -23.02
N LEU A 449 -8.38 24.06 -22.05
CA LEU A 449 -9.82 23.86 -22.11
C LEU A 449 -10.43 24.96 -22.97
N THR A 450 -11.15 24.56 -24.00
CA THR A 450 -12.03 25.45 -24.76
C THR A 450 -13.22 25.87 -23.89
N LYS A 451 -13.93 26.93 -24.29
CA LYS A 451 -15.15 27.41 -23.59
C LYS A 451 -16.26 26.34 -23.48
N ASN A 452 -16.21 25.30 -24.29
CA ASN A 452 -17.19 24.20 -24.27
C ASN A 452 -16.70 23.01 -23.42
N GLY A 453 -15.60 23.16 -22.66
CA GLY A 453 -15.04 22.07 -21.84
C GLY A 453 -14.31 20.99 -22.63
N ARG A 454 -14.18 21.14 -23.95
CA ARG A 454 -13.35 20.26 -24.78
C ARG A 454 -11.89 20.64 -24.65
N VAL A 455 -11.01 19.67 -24.80
CA VAL A 455 -9.57 19.94 -24.87
C VAL A 455 -9.23 20.45 -26.27
N GLY A 456 -8.66 21.64 -26.34
CA GLY A 456 -8.09 22.24 -27.54
C GLY A 456 -6.58 22.08 -27.58
N HIS A 457 -6.02 22.18 -28.80
CA HIS A 457 -4.58 22.19 -29.03
C HIS A 457 -3.83 20.94 -28.53
N ASN A 458 -4.49 19.79 -28.58
CA ASN A 458 -3.88 18.49 -28.33
C ASN A 458 -3.11 18.03 -29.59
N VAL A 459 -1.86 18.49 -29.74
CA VAL A 459 -1.03 18.16 -30.91
C VAL A 459 -0.41 16.78 -30.78
N THR A 460 -0.69 15.89 -31.74
CA THR A 460 -0.05 14.57 -31.83
C THR A 460 1.38 14.70 -32.34
N MET A 461 2.34 14.11 -31.62
CA MET A 461 3.78 14.27 -31.85
C MET A 461 4.42 13.03 -32.47
N HIS A 462 4.18 11.84 -31.91
CA HIS A 462 4.79 10.59 -32.35
C HIS A 462 3.86 9.40 -32.10
N GLY A 463 4.19 8.23 -32.68
CA GLY A 463 3.54 6.96 -32.39
C GLY A 463 4.07 6.30 -31.10
N LEU A 464 3.41 5.22 -30.69
CA LEU A 464 3.82 4.40 -29.55
C LEU A 464 3.99 2.92 -29.95
N ARG A 465 5.16 2.35 -29.69
CA ARG A 465 5.39 0.90 -29.67
C ARG A 465 5.06 0.36 -28.29
N ILE A 466 3.92 -0.30 -28.17
CA ILE A 466 3.41 -0.83 -26.89
C ILE A 466 3.69 -2.34 -26.82
N HIS A 467 4.22 -2.79 -25.68
CA HIS A 467 4.42 -4.21 -25.40
C HIS A 467 3.07 -4.90 -25.20
N SER A 468 2.73 -5.88 -26.03
CA SER A 468 1.38 -6.48 -26.09
C SER A 468 0.93 -7.20 -24.82
N SER A 469 1.87 -7.64 -23.97
CA SER A 469 1.58 -8.30 -22.69
C SER A 469 1.67 -7.35 -21.47
N SER A 470 1.54 -6.05 -21.70
CA SER A 470 1.57 -5.03 -20.63
C SER A 470 0.17 -4.70 -20.13
N MET A 471 0.10 -4.20 -18.89
CA MET A 471 -1.13 -3.61 -18.36
C MET A 471 -1.56 -2.40 -19.20
N LEU A 472 -0.61 -1.63 -19.74
CA LEU A 472 -0.91 -0.53 -20.67
C LEU A 472 -1.66 -1.01 -21.93
N ALA A 473 -1.23 -2.12 -22.55
CA ALA A 473 -1.93 -2.70 -23.69
C ALA A 473 -3.35 -3.14 -23.31
N ASP A 474 -3.50 -3.83 -22.18
CA ASP A 474 -4.81 -4.23 -21.66
C ASP A 474 -5.71 -3.01 -21.39
N ALA A 475 -5.13 -1.92 -20.88
CA ALA A 475 -5.84 -0.69 -20.58
C ALA A 475 -6.32 0.01 -21.86
N MET A 476 -5.45 0.19 -22.85
CA MET A 476 -5.79 0.90 -24.09
C MET A 476 -6.82 0.13 -24.92
N TYR A 477 -6.64 -1.19 -25.03
CA TYR A 477 -7.35 -1.97 -26.04
C TYR A 477 -8.30 -3.04 -25.48
N GLY A 478 -8.26 -3.32 -24.18
CA GLY A 478 -9.04 -4.37 -23.54
C GLY A 478 -8.45 -5.77 -23.70
N LYS A 479 -8.93 -6.70 -22.85
CA LYS A 479 -8.45 -8.10 -22.77
C LYS A 479 -8.70 -8.95 -24.02
N THR A 480 -9.55 -8.49 -24.94
CA THR A 480 -9.96 -9.24 -26.14
C THR A 480 -8.99 -9.11 -27.31
N ILE A 481 -7.89 -8.37 -27.16
CA ILE A 481 -6.83 -8.40 -28.17
C ILE A 481 -6.21 -9.79 -28.17
N ASN A 482 -6.50 -10.52 -29.24
CA ASN A 482 -5.85 -11.78 -29.53
C ASN A 482 -4.35 -11.50 -29.60
N LYS A 483 -3.51 -12.24 -28.86
CA LYS A 483 -2.05 -11.99 -28.76
C LYS A 483 -1.34 -11.95 -30.13
N ASN A 484 -2.01 -12.43 -31.17
CA ASN A 484 -1.54 -12.49 -32.55
C ASN A 484 -2.04 -11.34 -33.44
N SER A 485 -2.97 -10.48 -32.99
CA SER A 485 -3.38 -9.32 -33.78
C SER A 485 -2.30 -8.25 -33.66
N THR A 486 -1.46 -8.15 -34.68
CA THR A 486 -0.63 -6.96 -34.90
C THR A 486 -1.53 -5.74 -34.91
N PHE A 487 -1.25 -4.76 -34.06
CA PHE A 487 -1.95 -3.47 -34.06
C PHE A 487 -1.91 -2.91 -35.48
N VAL A 488 -3.09 -2.71 -36.09
CA VAL A 488 -3.21 -2.27 -37.49
C VAL A 488 -2.47 -0.95 -37.72
N THR A 489 -2.41 -0.10 -36.68
CA THR A 489 -1.51 1.05 -36.61
C THR A 489 -1.14 1.34 -35.15
N PRO A 490 0.14 1.66 -34.85
CA PRO A 490 0.53 2.18 -33.54
C PRO A 490 -0.28 3.45 -33.19
N PRO A 491 -0.79 3.58 -31.96
CA PRO A 491 -1.54 4.77 -31.56
C PRO A 491 -0.59 5.96 -31.52
N VAL A 492 -1.07 7.13 -31.95
CA VAL A 492 -0.33 8.38 -31.85
C VAL A 492 -0.61 9.08 -30.54
N THR A 493 0.38 9.77 -30.00
CA THR A 493 0.29 10.47 -28.73
C THR A 493 0.70 11.94 -28.85
N ASN A 494 0.21 12.76 -27.93
CA ASN A 494 0.75 14.10 -27.71
C ASN A 494 2.07 14.02 -26.93
N SER A 495 2.81 15.12 -26.92
CA SER A 495 4.00 15.22 -26.08
C SER A 495 4.38 16.67 -25.81
N VAL A 496 4.71 16.96 -24.55
CA VAL A 496 5.11 18.28 -24.04
C VAL A 496 6.37 18.22 -23.18
N HIS A 497 6.95 17.02 -23.03
CA HIS A 497 8.11 16.79 -22.17
C HIS A 497 9.44 17.04 -22.90
N THR A 498 10.45 17.47 -22.15
CA THR A 498 11.83 17.68 -22.62
C THR A 498 12.81 16.70 -21.98
N THR A 499 12.32 15.88 -21.05
CA THR A 499 13.03 14.78 -20.40
C THR A 499 12.16 13.53 -20.41
N ALA A 500 12.80 12.37 -20.44
CA ALA A 500 12.15 11.08 -20.44
C ALA A 500 12.85 10.09 -19.49
N MET A 501 12.21 8.94 -19.25
CA MET A 501 12.77 7.89 -18.41
C MET A 501 13.94 7.19 -19.12
N CYS A 502 15.12 7.18 -18.49
CA CYS A 502 16.33 6.61 -19.07
C CYS A 502 16.27 5.08 -19.04
N SER A 503 16.33 4.45 -20.22
CA SER A 503 16.27 2.97 -20.33
C SER A 503 17.54 2.24 -19.85
N SER A 504 18.62 2.96 -19.52
CA SER A 504 19.87 2.35 -19.04
C SER A 504 19.85 2.01 -17.54
N ILE A 505 18.96 2.64 -16.75
CA ILE A 505 18.82 2.42 -15.31
C ILE A 505 17.34 2.29 -14.99
N ILE A 506 16.85 1.05 -15.03
CA ILE A 506 15.46 0.69 -14.77
C ILE A 506 15.36 0.21 -13.32
N PRO A 507 14.46 0.79 -12.49
CA PRO A 507 14.15 0.25 -11.18
C PRO A 507 13.77 -1.24 -11.24
N SER A 508 14.26 -2.04 -10.31
CA SER A 508 14.10 -3.51 -10.32
C SER A 508 12.64 -3.98 -10.26
N ASN A 509 11.74 -3.14 -9.74
CA ASN A 509 10.30 -3.40 -9.65
C ASN A 509 9.49 -2.88 -10.85
N MET A 510 10.14 -2.31 -11.88
CA MET A 510 9.48 -1.72 -13.04
C MET A 510 9.98 -2.33 -14.36
N LYS A 511 9.17 -2.21 -15.41
CA LYS A 511 9.54 -2.58 -16.78
C LYS A 511 9.03 -1.55 -17.77
N ILE A 512 9.75 -1.38 -18.86
CA ILE A 512 9.35 -0.52 -19.98
C ILE A 512 8.24 -1.20 -20.77
N VAL A 513 7.15 -0.47 -21.02
CA VAL A 513 5.97 -1.00 -21.72
C VAL A 513 5.53 -0.19 -22.93
N ALA A 514 6.01 1.03 -23.08
CA ALA A 514 5.90 1.77 -24.34
C ALA A 514 7.19 2.52 -24.66
N ARG A 515 7.51 2.56 -25.96
CA ARG A 515 8.55 3.43 -26.51
C ARG A 515 7.99 4.32 -27.61
N SER A 516 8.58 5.48 -27.80
CA SER A 516 8.27 6.34 -28.95
C SER A 516 8.54 5.59 -30.26
N SER A 517 7.71 5.90 -31.26
CA SER A 517 7.91 5.48 -32.64
C SER A 517 7.68 6.64 -33.58
N GLN A 518 8.46 6.73 -34.66
CA GLN A 518 8.19 7.71 -35.71
C GLN A 518 6.77 7.54 -36.28
N CYS A 519 6.16 8.65 -36.70
CA CYS A 519 4.88 8.66 -37.39
C CYS A 519 4.87 9.70 -38.52
N ASP A 520 4.10 9.43 -39.57
CA ASP A 520 4.02 10.32 -40.74
C ASP A 520 3.32 11.66 -40.45
N LYS A 521 2.59 11.73 -39.33
CA LYS A 521 1.76 12.89 -38.94
C LYS A 521 2.42 13.79 -37.88
N LYS A 522 3.75 13.73 -37.73
CA LYS A 522 4.49 14.60 -36.82
C LYS A 522 4.44 16.07 -37.30
N PRO A 523 4.48 17.07 -36.39
CA PRO A 523 4.49 18.47 -36.79
C PRO A 523 5.69 18.81 -37.69
N ILE A 524 5.47 19.75 -38.62
CA ILE A 524 6.53 20.27 -39.50
C ILE A 524 7.66 20.84 -38.63
N ASN A 525 8.91 20.48 -38.91
CA ASN A 525 10.12 20.83 -38.14
C ASN A 525 10.27 20.15 -36.77
N ARG A 526 9.50 19.10 -36.48
CA ARG A 526 9.72 18.27 -35.29
C ARG A 526 10.03 16.85 -35.70
N GLU A 527 11.14 16.33 -35.17
CA GLU A 527 11.53 14.93 -35.34
C GLU A 527 11.77 14.33 -33.96
N PRO A 528 10.70 13.90 -33.27
CA PRO A 528 10.84 13.24 -31.97
C PRO A 528 11.75 12.03 -32.09
N GLU A 529 12.67 11.89 -31.14
CA GLU A 529 13.58 10.77 -31.06
C GLU A 529 12.82 9.44 -30.99
N ASP A 530 13.32 8.44 -31.72
CA ASP A 530 12.79 7.08 -31.70
C ASP A 530 13.31 6.27 -30.50
N ASN A 531 12.56 5.25 -30.06
CA ASN A 531 12.91 4.36 -28.94
C ASN A 531 13.03 5.02 -27.56
N VAL A 532 12.56 6.26 -27.39
CA VAL A 532 12.48 6.93 -26.07
C VAL A 532 11.47 6.20 -25.19
N THR A 533 11.75 6.06 -23.90
CA THR A 533 10.83 5.42 -22.95
C THR A 533 9.63 6.33 -22.68
N GLU A 534 8.44 5.90 -23.11
CA GLU A 534 7.20 6.68 -22.98
C GLU A 534 6.29 6.17 -21.86
N ALA A 535 6.39 4.89 -21.50
CA ALA A 535 5.67 4.35 -20.37
C ALA A 535 6.39 3.18 -19.71
N VAL A 536 6.22 3.09 -18.39
CA VAL A 536 6.67 1.97 -17.56
C VAL A 536 5.55 1.54 -16.63
N GLU A 537 5.58 0.27 -16.21
CA GLU A 537 4.64 -0.25 -15.21
C GLU A 537 5.36 -1.14 -14.19
N THR A 538 4.74 -1.35 -13.03
CA THR A 538 5.26 -2.28 -12.02
C THR A 538 5.20 -3.73 -12.49
N CYS A 539 6.25 -4.49 -12.17
CA CYS A 539 6.29 -5.93 -12.43
C CYS A 539 5.46 -6.73 -11.41
N TYR A 540 5.41 -6.26 -10.16
CA TYR A 540 4.77 -6.94 -9.04
C TYR A 540 4.14 -5.91 -8.09
N GLY A 541 3.23 -6.37 -7.22
CA GLY A 541 2.64 -5.55 -6.16
C GLY A 541 1.45 -4.70 -6.64
N ALA A 542 1.35 -3.47 -6.15
CA ALA A 542 0.31 -2.55 -6.57
C ALA A 542 0.48 -2.16 -8.05
N PRO A 543 -0.62 -2.05 -8.81
CA PRO A 543 -0.53 -1.56 -10.18
C PRO A 543 -0.08 -0.09 -10.15
N MET A 544 1.12 0.17 -10.67
CA MET A 544 1.57 1.53 -10.97
C MET A 544 1.82 1.64 -12.46
N LEU A 545 1.28 2.70 -13.06
CA LEU A 545 1.46 3.02 -14.47
C LEU A 545 2.03 4.42 -14.58
N LEU A 546 3.20 4.57 -15.18
CA LEU A 546 3.86 5.87 -15.36
C LEU A 546 3.93 6.15 -16.85
N ILE A 547 3.37 7.28 -17.28
CA ILE A 547 3.17 7.64 -18.69
C ILE A 547 3.73 9.03 -18.93
N GLN A 548 4.53 9.23 -19.99
CA GLN A 548 5.12 10.54 -20.31
C GLN A 548 4.20 11.50 -21.05
N TRP A 549 3.22 10.98 -21.79
CA TRP A 549 2.24 11.82 -22.50
C TRP A 549 1.03 12.15 -21.63
N HIS A 550 0.10 12.96 -22.15
CA HIS A 550 -1.10 13.41 -21.44
C HIS A 550 -2.36 12.72 -21.98
N PRO A 551 -2.73 11.52 -21.48
CA PRO A 551 -3.94 10.82 -21.91
C PRO A 551 -5.23 11.59 -21.56
N GLU A 552 -5.19 12.46 -20.55
CA GLU A 552 -6.31 13.33 -20.14
C GLU A 552 -6.63 14.43 -21.15
N ALA A 553 -5.70 14.74 -22.05
CA ALA A 553 -5.87 15.76 -23.09
C ALA A 553 -6.64 15.26 -24.33
N PHE A 554 -6.96 13.98 -24.41
CA PHE A 554 -7.68 13.41 -25.56
C PHE A 554 -9.20 13.52 -25.41
N ASN A 555 -9.86 13.97 -26.47
CA ASN A 555 -11.31 13.89 -26.61
C ASN A 555 -11.71 12.52 -27.20
N SER A 556 -12.97 12.11 -27.00
CA SER A 556 -13.44 10.77 -27.41
C SER A 556 -13.51 10.61 -28.93
N ASP A 557 -13.63 11.71 -29.66
CA ASP A 557 -13.68 11.82 -31.11
C ASP A 557 -12.32 12.09 -31.78
N ASP A 558 -11.24 12.25 -30.99
CA ASP A 558 -9.88 12.25 -31.55
C ASP A 558 -9.57 10.86 -32.12
N ARG A 559 -8.75 10.79 -33.19
CA ARG A 559 -8.45 9.55 -33.94
C ARG A 559 -8.15 8.33 -33.04
N ASP A 560 -7.32 8.53 -32.02
CA ASP A 560 -6.91 7.50 -31.04
C ASP A 560 -7.40 7.83 -29.62
N GLY A 561 -8.29 8.82 -29.48
CA GLY A 561 -8.65 9.39 -28.19
C GLY A 561 -9.32 8.39 -27.26
N LYS A 562 -10.13 7.47 -27.80
CA LYS A 562 -10.73 6.38 -27.01
C LYS A 562 -9.68 5.48 -26.36
N TYR A 563 -8.57 5.18 -27.05
CA TYR A 563 -7.51 4.34 -26.49
C TYR A 563 -6.83 5.03 -25.30
N HIS A 564 -6.56 6.32 -25.42
CA HIS A 564 -5.96 7.12 -24.34
C HIS A 564 -6.90 7.29 -23.15
N GLN A 565 -8.19 7.56 -23.40
CA GLN A 565 -9.20 7.66 -22.35
C GLN A 565 -9.39 6.35 -21.58
N ASN A 566 -9.28 5.21 -22.27
CA ASN A 566 -9.39 3.90 -21.61
C ASN A 566 -8.30 3.68 -20.55
N ILE A 567 -7.14 4.32 -20.66
CA ILE A 567 -6.09 4.26 -19.63
C ILE A 567 -6.61 4.81 -18.30
N LEU A 568 -7.23 5.99 -18.32
CA LEU A 568 -7.77 6.63 -17.13
C LEU A 568 -8.92 5.81 -16.53
N ILE A 569 -9.82 5.30 -17.39
CA ILE A 569 -10.94 4.44 -16.97
C ILE A 569 -10.43 3.14 -16.34
N TYR A 570 -9.40 2.53 -16.93
CA TYR A 570 -8.79 1.31 -16.43
C TYR A 570 -8.18 1.53 -15.03
N MET A 571 -7.41 2.60 -14.86
CA MET A 571 -6.79 2.91 -13.56
C MET A 571 -7.83 3.29 -12.50
N ALA A 572 -8.92 3.96 -12.87
CA ALA A 572 -10.04 4.24 -11.96
C ALA A 572 -10.70 2.93 -11.45
N LYS A 573 -10.93 1.97 -12.35
CA LYS A 573 -11.44 0.63 -12.00
C LYS A 573 -10.46 -0.19 -11.15
N ALA A 574 -9.15 -0.03 -11.36
CA ALA A 574 -8.15 -0.60 -10.47
C ALA A 574 -8.31 0.00 -9.05
N GLY A 575 -8.60 1.29 -8.97
CA GLY A 575 -8.96 1.99 -7.73
C GLY A 575 -10.19 1.40 -7.03
N ASP A 576 -11.27 1.12 -7.77
CA ASP A 576 -12.43 0.40 -7.20
C ASP A 576 -12.05 -0.95 -6.61
N THR A 577 -11.27 -1.72 -7.35
CA THR A 577 -10.84 -3.05 -6.92
C THR A 577 -10.08 -2.98 -5.60
N TYR A 578 -9.18 -2.00 -5.47
CA TYR A 578 -8.49 -1.72 -4.22
C TYR A 578 -9.46 -1.30 -3.11
N TYR A 579 -10.35 -0.34 -3.38
CA TYR A 579 -11.34 0.16 -2.41
C TYR A 579 -12.20 -0.97 -1.84
N TRP A 580 -12.81 -1.78 -2.71
CA TRP A 580 -13.70 -2.86 -2.30
C TRP A 580 -12.95 -3.95 -1.54
N LYS A 581 -11.70 -4.25 -1.92
CA LYS A 581 -10.84 -5.17 -1.16
C LYS A 581 -10.59 -4.66 0.26
N GLN A 582 -10.23 -3.38 0.41
CA GLN A 582 -9.97 -2.81 1.73
C GLN A 582 -11.25 -2.74 2.58
N LYS A 583 -12.38 -2.39 1.97
CA LYS A 583 -13.68 -2.35 2.65
C LYS A 583 -14.08 -3.73 3.15
N MET A 584 -13.96 -4.75 2.31
CA MET A 584 -14.20 -6.14 2.69
C MET A 584 -13.29 -6.57 3.85
N HIS A 585 -11.99 -6.25 3.81
CA HIS A 585 -11.08 -6.54 4.92
C HIS A 585 -11.48 -5.85 6.22
N LEU A 586 -11.95 -4.60 6.15
CA LEU A 586 -12.42 -3.85 7.32
C LEU A 586 -13.69 -4.46 7.91
N GLU A 587 -14.65 -4.82 7.06
CA GLU A 587 -15.90 -5.48 7.45
C GLU A 587 -15.61 -6.82 8.13
N LEU A 588 -14.78 -7.68 7.52
CA LEU A 588 -14.35 -8.96 8.11
C LEU A 588 -13.65 -8.76 9.47
N LYS A 589 -12.74 -7.79 9.57
CA LYS A 589 -12.05 -7.48 10.84
C LYS A 589 -13.04 -7.05 11.93
N ASN A 590 -14.10 -6.34 11.57
CA ASN A 590 -15.14 -5.92 12.50
C ASN A 590 -16.01 -7.10 12.93
N GLU A 591 -16.40 -7.98 12.00
CA GLU A 591 -17.14 -9.21 12.30
C GLU A 591 -16.35 -10.12 13.27
N PHE A 592 -15.08 -10.41 12.99
CA PHE A 592 -14.24 -11.22 13.88
C PHE A 592 -14.00 -10.57 15.25
N ARG A 593 -13.94 -9.23 15.32
CA ARG A 593 -13.85 -8.51 16.61
C ARG A 593 -15.12 -8.64 17.42
N LEU A 594 -16.28 -8.60 16.78
CA LEU A 594 -17.57 -8.79 17.42
C LEU A 594 -17.72 -10.23 17.93
N GLU A 595 -17.41 -11.24 17.11
CA GLU A 595 -17.43 -12.65 17.53
C GLU A 595 -16.53 -12.92 18.73
N ASN A 596 -15.33 -12.34 18.76
CA ASN A 596 -14.42 -12.47 19.91
C ASN A 596 -14.95 -11.76 21.17
N LYS A 597 -15.63 -10.61 21.02
CA LYS A 597 -16.29 -9.95 22.15
C LYS A 597 -17.47 -10.77 22.68
N PHE A 598 -18.30 -11.31 21.79
CA PHE A 598 -19.42 -12.18 22.17
C PHE A 598 -18.95 -13.48 22.81
N SER A 599 -17.89 -14.10 22.27
CA SER A 599 -17.29 -15.31 22.86
C SER A 599 -16.80 -15.03 24.27
N ARG A 600 -16.08 -13.91 24.50
CA ARG A 600 -15.64 -13.49 25.84
C ARG A 600 -16.81 -13.22 26.80
N LEU A 601 -17.86 -12.54 26.33
CA LEU A 601 -19.06 -12.27 27.14
C LEU A 601 -19.82 -13.56 27.47
N SER A 602 -19.93 -14.50 26.54
CA SER A 602 -20.57 -15.80 26.77
C SER A 602 -19.81 -16.64 27.79
N SER A 603 -18.47 -16.68 27.71
CA SER A 603 -17.63 -17.36 28.72
C SER A 603 -17.69 -16.66 30.08
N PHE A 604 -17.86 -15.34 30.14
CA PHE A 604 -18.04 -14.61 31.40
C PHE A 604 -19.40 -14.89 32.05
N ASN A 605 -20.45 -15.07 31.26
CA ASN A 605 -21.78 -15.40 31.77
C ASN A 605 -21.87 -16.86 32.25
N ILE A 606 -21.18 -17.80 31.60
CA ILE A 606 -21.06 -19.20 32.06
C ILE A 606 -20.26 -19.25 33.38
N LEU A 607 -19.16 -18.49 33.49
CA LEU A 607 -18.44 -18.37 34.77
C LEU A 607 -19.29 -17.74 35.89
N LYS A 608 -20.27 -16.89 35.57
CA LYS A 608 -21.22 -16.38 36.56
C LYS A 608 -22.31 -17.39 36.96
N SER A 609 -22.71 -18.29 36.08
CA SER A 609 -23.69 -19.34 36.41
C SER A 609 -23.07 -20.52 37.16
N ASP A 610 -21.77 -20.76 36.97
CA ASP A 610 -21.05 -21.89 37.58
C ASP A 610 -20.34 -21.53 38.89
N ILE A 611 -20.34 -20.25 39.28
CA ILE A 611 -20.04 -19.85 40.66
C ILE A 611 -21.35 -20.02 41.45
N PRO A 612 -21.45 -20.98 42.39
CA PRO A 612 -22.60 -21.05 43.31
C PRO A 612 -22.77 -19.65 43.90
N SER A 613 -23.99 -19.12 43.88
CA SER A 613 -24.21 -17.73 44.29
C SER A 613 -23.47 -17.47 45.60
N LEU A 614 -22.78 -16.34 45.70
CA LEU A 614 -22.06 -16.00 46.93
C LEU A 614 -23.01 -16.11 48.14
N GLU A 615 -24.31 -15.89 47.92
CA GLU A 615 -25.42 -16.14 48.86
C GLU A 615 -25.57 -17.62 49.28
N GLN A 616 -25.42 -18.60 48.38
CA GLN A 616 -25.43 -20.02 48.77
C GLN A 616 -24.24 -20.38 49.66
N LYS A 617 -23.04 -19.85 49.39
CA LYS A 617 -21.88 -20.05 50.27
C LYS A 617 -21.99 -19.29 51.59
N ILE A 618 -22.62 -18.12 51.62
CA ILE A 618 -22.90 -17.37 52.86
C ILE A 618 -23.93 -18.14 53.71
N ASN A 619 -25.00 -18.66 53.12
CA ASN A 619 -25.99 -19.47 53.82
C ASN A 619 -25.46 -20.84 54.28
N GLU A 620 -24.45 -21.40 53.60
CA GLU A 620 -23.79 -22.64 54.03
C GLU A 620 -22.80 -22.39 55.20
N TYR A 621 -22.26 -21.18 55.32
CA TYR A 621 -21.44 -20.76 56.48
C TYR A 621 -22.29 -20.36 57.69
N ASP A 622 -23.49 -19.79 57.50
CA ASP A 622 -24.39 -19.45 58.61
C ASP A 622 -25.05 -20.69 59.26
N ASN A 623 -25.07 -21.84 58.58
CA ASN A 623 -25.66 -23.09 59.11
C ASN A 623 -24.64 -24.03 59.78
N LYS A 624 -23.36 -23.66 59.87
CA LYS A 624 -22.31 -24.47 60.53
C LYS A 624 -21.34 -23.60 61.32
N SER A 625 -21.80 -22.96 62.40
CA SER A 625 -20.89 -22.27 63.33
C SER A 625 -21.56 -21.87 64.64
N ASP A 626 -21.35 -22.65 65.70
CA ASP A 626 -21.45 -22.22 67.09
C ASP A 626 -20.35 -21.18 67.42
N MET A 627 -20.42 -19.99 66.83
CA MET A 627 -19.44 -18.93 67.07
C MET A 627 -20.13 -17.55 67.04
N PRO A 628 -19.98 -16.74 68.11
CA PRO A 628 -20.81 -15.57 68.32
C PRO A 628 -20.51 -14.44 67.32
N SER A 629 -21.61 -13.87 66.83
CA SER A 629 -21.71 -12.74 65.91
C SER A 629 -20.67 -11.62 66.12
N TYR A 630 -19.96 -11.30 65.04
CA TYR A 630 -18.98 -10.21 64.93
C TYR A 630 -19.60 -8.79 64.92
N LYS A 631 -20.91 -8.63 65.17
CA LYS A 631 -21.56 -7.32 65.23
C LYS A 631 -21.43 -6.59 66.59
N GLN A 632 -20.61 -7.08 67.51
CA GLN A 632 -20.51 -6.53 68.88
C GLN A 632 -19.10 -6.08 69.30
N LYS A 633 -18.34 -5.50 68.37
CA LYS A 633 -17.05 -4.82 68.67
C LYS A 633 -16.85 -3.51 67.89
N ILE A 634 -17.91 -2.74 67.72
CA ILE A 634 -17.81 -1.32 67.35
C ILE A 634 -18.68 -0.57 68.34
N ASN A 635 -18.19 -0.39 69.57
CA ASN A 635 -18.70 0.68 70.43
C ASN A 635 -17.81 1.10 71.59
N ASP A 636 -16.69 0.44 71.88
CA ASP A 636 -15.82 0.89 72.97
C ASP A 636 -14.36 0.93 72.53
N LYS A 637 -13.87 2.13 72.21
CA LYS A 637 -12.71 2.77 72.86
C LYS A 637 -12.19 3.96 72.07
N THR A 638 -12.51 5.13 72.64
CA THR A 638 -11.81 6.40 72.54
C THR A 638 -10.35 6.30 73.01
N ASP A 639 -9.53 7.18 72.42
CA ASP A 639 -8.30 7.80 72.93
C ASP A 639 -6.89 7.19 72.73
N ILE A 640 -6.16 7.91 71.85
CA ILE A 640 -4.78 8.47 71.99
C ILE A 640 -3.59 7.73 71.34
N PRO A 641 -2.61 8.49 70.77
CA PRO A 641 -1.82 8.13 69.59
C PRO A 641 -0.34 7.84 69.89
N SER A 642 0.28 6.89 69.19
CA SER A 642 1.74 6.84 68.94
C SER A 642 2.11 5.59 68.15
N LEU A 643 2.23 5.72 66.82
CA LEU A 643 2.77 4.66 65.97
C LEU A 643 3.56 5.25 64.79
N LYS A 644 4.45 6.20 65.11
CA LYS A 644 5.42 6.79 64.19
C LYS A 644 6.88 6.50 64.54
N GLN A 645 7.17 5.52 65.39
CA GLN A 645 8.54 5.20 65.77
C GLN A 645 8.68 3.69 66.03
N LYS A 646 9.21 2.96 65.04
CA LYS A 646 9.83 1.60 65.08
C LYS A 646 9.55 0.77 63.81
N ILE A 647 9.92 1.29 62.64
CA ILE A 647 10.32 0.44 61.51
C ILE A 647 11.53 1.11 60.84
N SER A 648 12.66 1.07 61.55
CA SER A 648 13.99 1.21 60.96
C SER A 648 14.86 0.18 61.64
N GLU A 649 15.00 -1.00 61.02
CA GLU A 649 16.08 -1.99 61.24
C GLU A 649 15.64 -3.30 60.56
N ASN A 650 16.08 -3.50 59.32
CA ASN A 650 16.44 -4.80 58.76
C ASN A 650 16.99 -4.62 57.33
N ASP A 651 18.25 -4.21 57.26
CA ASP A 651 19.07 -4.29 56.05
C ASP A 651 19.93 -5.57 56.13
N ASN A 652 19.51 -6.64 55.46
CA ASN A 652 20.35 -7.82 55.22
C ASN A 652 20.79 -7.83 53.74
N LYS A 653 21.97 -7.26 53.47
CA LYS A 653 22.62 -7.13 52.15
C LYS A 653 23.56 -8.29 51.78
N SER A 654 23.66 -9.32 52.63
CA SER A 654 24.61 -10.43 52.48
C SER A 654 24.25 -11.41 51.36
N ASP A 655 22.97 -11.75 51.22
CA ASP A 655 22.59 -12.94 50.43
C ASP A 655 22.49 -12.67 48.91
N MET A 656 22.39 -11.40 48.52
CA MET A 656 22.30 -11.00 47.12
C MET A 656 23.68 -10.94 46.40
N LEU A 657 24.78 -10.91 47.16
CA LEU A 657 26.15 -10.84 46.63
C LEU A 657 26.67 -12.23 46.23
N ASN A 658 26.30 -13.28 46.97
CA ASN A 658 26.69 -14.66 46.65
C ASN A 658 26.00 -15.20 45.37
N LEU A 659 24.80 -14.71 45.04
CA LEU A 659 24.08 -15.14 43.82
C LEU A 659 24.67 -14.54 42.54
N LYS A 660 25.16 -13.30 42.59
CA LYS A 660 25.80 -12.63 41.43
C LYS A 660 27.15 -13.25 41.07
N GLN A 661 27.93 -13.66 42.07
CA GLN A 661 29.24 -14.26 41.86
C GLN A 661 29.14 -15.67 41.24
N LYS A 662 28.08 -16.42 41.57
CA LYS A 662 27.80 -17.75 40.98
C LYS A 662 27.42 -17.68 39.50
N LEU A 663 26.64 -16.66 39.09
CA LEU A 663 26.22 -16.44 37.70
C LEU A 663 27.35 -15.94 36.78
N THR A 664 28.38 -15.31 37.35
CA THR A 664 29.50 -14.73 36.56
C THR A 664 30.53 -15.81 36.17
N ASN A 665 30.60 -16.91 36.92
CA ASN A 665 31.55 -17.99 36.69
C ASN A 665 31.05 -19.03 35.67
N GLU A 666 29.75 -19.19 35.47
CA GLU A 666 29.20 -20.11 34.46
C GLU A 666 29.20 -19.51 33.04
N GLY A 667 29.15 -18.18 32.90
CA GLY A 667 29.21 -17.50 31.60
C GLY A 667 30.57 -17.58 30.89
N LYS A 668 31.67 -17.75 31.63
CA LYS A 668 33.04 -17.81 31.05
C LYS A 668 33.42 -19.17 30.47
N LYS A 669 32.61 -20.22 30.71
CA LYS A 669 32.90 -21.59 30.23
C LYS A 669 32.38 -21.85 28.81
N TYR A 670 31.51 -20.98 28.28
CA TYR A 670 30.90 -21.13 26.96
C TYR A 670 31.58 -20.32 25.84
N GLN A 671 32.53 -19.44 26.17
CA GLN A 671 33.16 -18.55 25.19
C GLN A 671 34.49 -19.06 24.62
N SER A 672 35.07 -20.12 25.19
CA SER A 672 36.42 -20.61 24.80
C SER A 672 36.42 -21.82 23.86
N THR A 673 35.29 -22.20 23.26
CA THR A 673 35.19 -23.41 22.40
C THR A 673 34.79 -23.13 20.95
N THR A 674 34.80 -21.86 20.52
CA THR A 674 34.30 -21.50 19.16
C THR A 674 35.32 -20.81 18.26
N GLU A 675 36.59 -20.66 18.68
CA GLU A 675 37.62 -19.94 17.89
C GLU A 675 38.67 -20.84 17.22
N GLU A 676 38.59 -22.17 17.32
CA GLU A 676 39.68 -23.07 16.88
C GLU A 676 39.35 -24.01 15.70
N GLN A 677 38.40 -23.64 14.82
CA GLN A 677 38.05 -24.48 13.64
C GLN A 677 37.82 -23.73 12.31
N ALA A 678 38.32 -22.50 12.15
CA ALA A 678 38.12 -21.70 10.93
C ALA A 678 39.40 -21.30 10.20
N GLU A 679 40.43 -22.15 10.20
CA GLU A 679 41.59 -22.01 9.30
C GLU A 679 41.90 -23.37 8.66
N HIS A 680 41.38 -23.60 7.45
CA HIS A 680 41.99 -24.42 6.38
C HIS A 680 40.95 -24.74 5.29
N GLN A 681 41.12 -24.15 4.10
CA GLN A 681 41.16 -24.81 2.77
C GLN A 681 40.64 -23.91 1.65
N THR A 682 41.57 -23.60 0.76
CA THR A 682 41.44 -22.89 -0.51
C THR A 682 41.37 -23.88 -1.68
N SER A 683 40.75 -23.40 -2.77
CA SER A 683 40.96 -23.74 -4.19
C SER A 683 40.28 -24.99 -4.80
N SER A 684 39.47 -24.77 -5.85
CA SER A 684 39.51 -25.52 -7.12
C SER A 684 38.55 -24.90 -8.16
N GLN A 685 39.02 -24.81 -9.42
CA GLN A 685 38.30 -24.38 -10.63
C GLN A 685 37.38 -25.49 -11.18
N PHE A 686 36.27 -25.14 -11.86
CA PHE A 686 35.88 -25.57 -13.23
C PHE A 686 34.50 -25.04 -13.65
N SER A 687 34.28 -25.02 -14.98
CA SER A 687 33.30 -24.28 -15.78
C SER A 687 31.99 -25.02 -16.14
N LEU A 688 31.05 -24.25 -16.75
CA LEU A 688 30.04 -24.55 -17.81
C LEU A 688 28.54 -24.66 -17.43
N ASN A 689 27.81 -23.62 -17.88
CA ASN A 689 26.49 -23.54 -18.55
C ASN A 689 25.43 -24.64 -18.40
N GLN A 690 24.21 -24.25 -18.00
CA GLN A 690 22.98 -24.36 -18.84
C GLN A 690 21.79 -23.66 -18.17
N ALA A 691 21.00 -22.95 -18.98
CA ALA A 691 19.80 -22.21 -18.60
C ALA A 691 18.53 -23.05 -18.82
N VAL A 692 17.58 -22.99 -17.89
CA VAL A 692 16.20 -23.47 -18.10
C VAL A 692 15.21 -22.43 -17.55
N ASN A 693 14.33 -21.96 -18.43
CA ASN A 693 13.21 -21.05 -18.15
C ASN A 693 12.14 -21.72 -17.29
N PHE A 694 11.60 -21.02 -16.29
CA PHE A 694 10.32 -21.39 -15.68
C PHE A 694 9.43 -20.17 -15.37
N VAL A 695 8.19 -20.27 -15.85
CA VAL A 695 7.04 -19.37 -15.65
C VAL A 695 6.29 -19.80 -14.37
N PRO A 696 5.87 -18.90 -13.46
CA PRO A 696 4.97 -19.28 -12.38
C PRO A 696 3.50 -19.20 -12.82
N VAL A 697 2.86 -20.36 -12.81
CA VAL A 697 1.43 -20.58 -12.96
C VAL A 697 0.72 -20.19 -11.65
N PHE A 698 -0.02 -19.07 -11.65
CA PHE A 698 -1.09 -18.82 -10.67
C PHE A 698 -2.18 -17.92 -11.27
N SER A 699 -3.15 -18.50 -11.98
CA SER A 699 -4.40 -17.82 -12.35
C SER A 699 -5.64 -18.73 -12.49
N HIS A 700 -5.64 -19.92 -11.88
CA HIS A 700 -6.80 -20.82 -11.90
C HIS A 700 -7.46 -20.96 -10.53
N VAL A 701 -8.27 -19.97 -10.11
CA VAL A 701 -9.35 -20.22 -9.11
C VAL A 701 -10.65 -19.42 -9.37
N TYR A 702 -10.71 -18.42 -10.25
CA TYR A 702 -11.98 -17.73 -10.55
C TYR A 702 -12.38 -17.86 -12.01
N SER A 703 -12.85 -19.04 -12.40
CA SER A 703 -13.61 -19.27 -13.64
C SER A 703 -14.82 -20.20 -13.41
N TYR A 704 -15.67 -19.82 -12.47
CA TYR A 704 -17.05 -20.30 -12.43
C TYR A 704 -17.94 -19.07 -12.35
N TYR A 705 -18.35 -18.58 -13.52
CA TYR A 705 -19.54 -17.79 -13.86
C TYR A 705 -19.23 -17.00 -15.13
N ASP A 706 -19.26 -17.70 -16.26
CA ASP A 706 -19.14 -17.10 -17.58
C ASP A 706 -20.06 -17.83 -18.59
N THR A 707 -20.42 -17.12 -19.65
CA THR A 707 -20.84 -17.58 -20.99
C THR A 707 -22.30 -17.94 -21.30
N SER A 708 -23.17 -18.32 -20.36
CA SER A 708 -24.57 -18.68 -20.73
C SER A 708 -25.38 -17.48 -21.23
N LYS A 709 -25.31 -16.33 -20.54
CA LYS A 709 -26.10 -15.12 -20.85
C LYS A 709 -25.60 -14.32 -22.06
N MET A 710 -24.29 -14.32 -22.32
CA MET A 710 -23.70 -13.60 -23.45
C MET A 710 -24.03 -14.29 -24.79
N ASN A 711 -24.08 -15.64 -24.81
CA ASN A 711 -24.49 -16.40 -26.00
C ASN A 711 -25.99 -16.27 -26.31
N GLU A 712 -26.83 -16.05 -25.31
CA GLU A 712 -28.27 -15.81 -25.48
C GLU A 712 -28.54 -14.43 -26.09
N ILE A 713 -27.78 -13.41 -25.67
CA ILE A 713 -27.87 -12.04 -26.21
C ILE A 713 -27.31 -11.96 -27.63
N ALA A 714 -26.19 -12.63 -27.92
CA ALA A 714 -25.61 -12.67 -29.27
C ALA A 714 -26.54 -13.36 -30.28
N LYS A 715 -27.14 -14.49 -29.90
CA LYS A 715 -28.12 -15.20 -30.76
C LYS A 715 -29.39 -14.37 -31.01
N LYS A 716 -29.84 -13.59 -30.03
CA LYS A 716 -31.02 -12.72 -30.16
C LYS A 716 -30.74 -11.52 -31.08
N ASN A 717 -29.56 -10.93 -30.98
CA ASN A 717 -29.14 -9.81 -31.83
C ASN A 717 -28.90 -10.24 -33.29
N ASP A 718 -28.33 -11.42 -33.53
CA ASP A 718 -28.17 -11.96 -34.89
C ASP A 718 -29.52 -12.32 -35.53
N ALA A 719 -30.47 -12.83 -34.75
CA ALA A 719 -31.82 -13.12 -35.25
C ALA A 719 -32.60 -11.84 -35.63
N GLU A 720 -32.48 -10.76 -34.86
CA GLU A 720 -33.08 -9.46 -35.19
C GLU A 720 -32.43 -8.79 -36.39
N LYS A 721 -31.09 -8.82 -36.47
CA LYS A 721 -30.35 -8.28 -37.62
C LYS A 721 -30.67 -9.01 -38.91
N THR A 722 -30.82 -10.33 -38.87
CA THR A 722 -31.21 -11.15 -40.02
C THR A 722 -32.66 -10.86 -40.47
N LYS A 723 -33.58 -10.65 -39.52
CA LYS A 723 -34.97 -10.23 -39.83
C LYS A 723 -35.01 -8.85 -40.49
N GLN A 724 -34.19 -7.91 -40.05
CA GLN A 724 -34.13 -6.55 -40.58
C GLN A 724 -33.49 -6.50 -41.97
N ILE A 725 -32.44 -7.31 -42.22
CA ILE A 725 -31.84 -7.45 -43.55
C ILE A 725 -32.85 -8.07 -44.52
N ASN A 726 -33.55 -9.13 -44.11
CA ASN A 726 -34.54 -9.79 -44.96
C ASN A 726 -35.76 -8.91 -45.27
N SER A 727 -36.21 -8.06 -44.34
CA SER A 727 -37.30 -7.11 -44.60
C SER A 727 -36.88 -5.98 -45.54
N THR A 728 -35.62 -5.52 -45.43
CA THR A 728 -35.04 -4.50 -46.32
C THR A 728 -34.83 -5.05 -47.72
N PHE A 729 -34.35 -6.30 -47.83
CA PHE A 729 -34.12 -6.97 -49.11
C PHE A 729 -35.43 -7.26 -49.86
N ARG A 730 -36.50 -7.62 -49.14
CA ARG A 730 -37.85 -7.80 -49.74
C ARG A 730 -38.43 -6.48 -50.23
N LYS A 731 -38.24 -5.37 -49.51
CA LYS A 731 -38.68 -4.03 -49.95
C LYS A 731 -37.91 -3.52 -51.17
N ALA A 732 -36.63 -3.85 -51.28
CA ALA A 732 -35.79 -3.43 -52.41
C ALA A 732 -36.09 -4.20 -53.71
N HIS A 733 -36.63 -5.42 -53.63
CA HIS A 733 -36.90 -6.26 -54.80
C HIS A 733 -38.37 -6.29 -55.26
N SER A 734 -39.30 -5.68 -54.52
CA SER A 734 -40.72 -5.63 -54.92
C SER A 734 -41.13 -4.38 -55.71
N GLY A 735 -40.19 -3.50 -56.07
CA GLY A 735 -40.48 -2.29 -56.86
C GLY A 735 -40.12 -2.47 -58.33
N LYS A 736 -40.91 -3.27 -59.07
CA LYS A 736 -40.89 -3.28 -60.53
C LYS A 736 -41.85 -2.20 -61.05
N TRP A 737 -41.32 -1.37 -61.92
CA TRP A 737 -41.93 -0.77 -63.10
C TRP A 737 -43.30 -1.32 -63.47
N ASP A 738 -44.29 -0.42 -63.56
CA ASP A 738 -45.33 -0.40 -64.59
C ASP A 738 -45.89 1.05 -64.68
N GLU A 739 -45.92 1.56 -65.93
CA GLU A 739 -46.45 2.82 -66.49
C GLU A 739 -45.85 4.18 -66.07
#